data_AF-A0A8B9SN46-F1
#
_entry.id   AF-A0A8B9SN46-F1
#
_cell.length_a   1.000
_cell.length_b   1.000
_cell.length_c   1.000
_cell.angle_alpha   90.00
_cell.angle_beta   90.00
_cell.angle_gamma   90.00
#
_symmetry.space_group_name_H-M   'P 1'
#
loop_
_entity.id
_entity.type
_entity.pdbx_description
1 polymer ?
#
loop_
_entity_poly.entity_id
_entity_poly.type
_entity_poly.pdbx_seq_one_letter_code
_entity_poly.pdbx_strand_id
1 'polypeptide(L)'
;MTRILTACKVVKTLKGRLEFCKVSADHWSFSRTGTRLLSIKAQTANLVLKDGTKMKGYSFGYPSSTAGEVVFNTGISGYTEALTDPSYKGQILTLANPIVGNSGVPDTAALDEMGLRRFLESDGIKVSGLLVLDYSNEYSHWQATRSLGEWLQEEKVPALYGIDTRMLSKLIRDKGTVLGKIEFEGQPTEFADPNKQNLIAEVSTKEVKVYGRGNPIKVVAVDCGLKYNVIRLLVKRGAEVHLVPWDHDFTSMDYDGLVISGGPGDPMKAQEVIQNVRKVLESNRPEPLFGISMGHVITGIAAGATSYKMQMANRGQNQPVLNAVNGQAVITAQNHGYAIDSSTLPPGWKPLFVNANDQTNEGIMHETRPIFTAQFYPDANPGPTDTEFLFDSFISLVKRGKGTTVASVLPKAGAAASRVEVSKVLILGSGGLSIGQAGEFDYSGSQAVKAMKEENVKTVLMNPNIASVQTNETGIKQADAVYFLPITPHFVTEVIKAECPDGLILGMGGQTALNCGVELFKQGVLQQYGVKVLGTSVESIMATEDRKLFSDKLTELNEMIAPSFAVESIEDALKAAEKISYPVMIRSAYALGGLGSGICPDEESLLDLGTKAFAMTNQILVEKSVVGWKEIEYEVVRDAADNCIAVCSMENIDAMGVHTGDSVVVAPSQTLANEEFQMLRDRAIKCNIQFALHPTSLEYYIIEVNARLSRSSALASKATGYPLAFIAAKIALGIPLPEIKNVMTGNTSACFEPSLDYVVTKIPRWDLDRFQGTSNRIGSSMKSVGEVMAIGRTFEESFQKALRMCHPSVDGFTSHLQKELSEPSSTRIYAMAKALTNKVPVDVIHKLTAIDKWFLYKMHGIVNMEKILKEANSEAVPEETLRRAKQLGFSDKQVGKCLGLTELQCRQLRLRKSIAPWVKKIDTLAAEYPAVTNYLYVTYSGQEHDVKFDDCGVMVLGCGPYHIGSSVEFDWCAVSSIRTLRQLGNKTVVVNCNPETVSTDFDECDRLYFEELSLERILDIYQYEGCSGCIISVGGQIPNNLAVPLYQSGVKILGTNPLQIDRAEDRSVFSAVLDELRVAQAPWKAVSTLVNAVEFAGSVSYPCLLRPSYVLSGSAMNVVFTEDEMKKFLAEATRVSQDHPVVLTKFIEDAREVEMDAVAKAGRVISHAISEHVEDAGVHSGDATLMLPTQTISQGALEKVKAATKKIANAFAISGPFNIQFLVRECS
;
A
#
# COMPACT_ATOMS: atom_id res chain seq x y z
N MET A 1 -38.51 -14.16 -54.21
CA MET A 1 -39.59 -14.69 -53.37
C MET A 1 -39.60 -13.85 -52.09
N THR A 2 -40.33 -12.74 -51.92
CA THR A 2 -41.53 -12.17 -52.61
C THR A 2 -42.88 -12.68 -52.12
N ARG A 3 -43.40 -12.08 -51.03
CA ARG A 3 -44.76 -11.47 -50.89
C ARG A 3 -44.84 -10.73 -49.52
N ILE A 4 -45.40 -9.52 -49.30
CA ILE A 4 -46.64 -8.82 -49.79
C ILE A 4 -47.89 -9.39 -49.09
N LEU A 5 -48.85 -8.65 -48.48
CA LEU A 5 -49.09 -7.22 -48.11
C LEU A 5 -49.85 -7.23 -46.73
N THR A 6 -50.41 -6.19 -46.08
CA THR A 6 -50.85 -4.81 -46.42
C THR A 6 -50.63 -3.86 -45.19
N ALA A 7 -51.13 -2.62 -45.19
CA ALA A 7 -50.97 -1.63 -44.10
C ALA A 7 -52.26 -0.85 -43.73
N CYS A 8 -52.22 -0.14 -42.58
CA CYS A 8 -53.00 1.05 -42.17
C CYS A 8 -54.54 1.01 -42.04
N LYS A 9 -55.09 1.36 -40.84
CA LYS A 9 -55.83 2.64 -40.56
C LYS A 9 -56.55 2.73 -39.17
N VAL A 10 -56.55 3.95 -38.59
CA VAL A 10 -57.69 4.63 -37.86
C VAL A 10 -58.14 4.09 -36.47
N VAL A 11 -58.51 4.89 -35.44
CA VAL A 11 -58.22 6.29 -35.03
C VAL A 11 -58.74 6.56 -33.58
N LYS A 12 -58.05 7.42 -32.77
CA LYS A 12 -58.46 7.97 -31.43
C LYS A 12 -58.71 6.91 -30.33
N THR A 13 -58.70 7.19 -29.01
CA THR A 13 -58.61 8.42 -28.18
C THR A 13 -57.77 8.04 -26.93
N LEU A 14 -56.97 8.88 -26.25
CA LEU A 14 -57.29 10.11 -25.50
C LEU A 14 -56.02 10.97 -25.26
N LYS A 15 -56.18 12.23 -24.81
CA LYS A 15 -55.07 13.16 -24.47
C LYS A 15 -54.84 13.21 -22.96
N GLY A 16 -53.60 13.40 -22.50
CA GLY A 16 -53.32 13.64 -21.08
C GLY A 16 -51.84 13.93 -20.72
N ARG A 17 -51.41 15.18 -20.89
CA ARG A 17 -50.27 15.87 -20.25
C ARG A 17 -49.10 15.04 -19.68
N LEU A 18 -47.90 15.30 -20.21
CA LEU A 18 -46.82 15.97 -19.45
C LEU A 18 -45.79 16.56 -20.42
N GLU A 19 -45.48 17.84 -20.26
CA GLU A 19 -44.45 18.56 -21.02
C GLU A 19 -43.28 18.85 -20.07
N PHE A 20 -42.04 18.59 -20.48
CA PHE A 20 -40.88 19.31 -19.95
C PHE A 20 -39.80 19.49 -21.03
N CYS A 21 -39.26 20.71 -21.05
CA CYS A 21 -38.13 21.25 -21.81
C CYS A 21 -37.47 20.39 -22.90
N LYS A 22 -37.76 20.73 -24.17
CA LYS A 22 -36.72 20.68 -25.22
C LYS A 22 -35.79 21.87 -25.03
N VAL A 23 -34.48 21.62 -24.94
CA VAL A 23 -33.45 22.64 -25.18
C VAL A 23 -33.02 22.56 -26.65
N SER A 24 -32.72 23.70 -27.26
CA SER A 24 -32.32 23.80 -28.67
C SER A 24 -30.94 23.18 -28.91
N ALA A 25 -30.86 22.25 -29.86
CA ALA A 25 -29.59 21.77 -30.38
C ALA A 25 -29.11 22.73 -31.48
N ASP A 26 -28.12 23.57 -31.17
CA ASP A 26 -27.40 24.34 -32.17
C ASP A 26 -25.96 24.66 -31.72
N HIS A 27 -25.03 24.69 -32.69
CA HIS A 27 -23.67 25.21 -32.54
C HIS A 27 -22.77 24.62 -31.42
N TRP A 28 -22.63 23.28 -31.37
CA TRP A 28 -21.38 22.65 -30.87
C TRP A 28 -20.50 22.22 -32.04
N SER A 29 -19.33 22.83 -32.17
CA SER A 29 -18.35 22.52 -33.21
C SER A 29 -17.61 21.22 -32.87
N PHE A 30 -17.82 20.18 -33.67
CA PHE A 30 -17.12 18.89 -33.53
C PHE A 30 -15.62 19.03 -33.84
N SER A 31 -14.82 19.34 -32.81
CA SER A 31 -13.39 19.04 -32.80
C SER A 31 -13.20 17.53 -32.98
N ARG A 32 -12.61 17.12 -34.11
CA ARG A 32 -12.32 15.71 -34.41
C ARG A 32 -11.00 15.26 -33.76
N THR A 33 -10.94 15.21 -32.44
CA THR A 33 -9.90 14.49 -31.69
C THR A 33 -10.11 12.97 -31.80
N GLY A 34 -9.96 12.45 -33.02
CA GLY A 34 -10.06 11.02 -33.31
C GLY A 34 -8.93 10.23 -32.65
N THR A 35 -9.29 9.14 -31.95
CA THR A 35 -8.38 8.32 -31.14
C THR A 35 -7.21 7.77 -31.97
N ARG A 36 -6.01 8.32 -31.75
CA ARG A 36 -4.80 8.04 -32.54
C ARG A 36 -4.07 6.75 -32.09
N LEU A 37 -4.81 5.64 -32.02
CA LEU A 37 -4.24 4.32 -31.74
C LEU A 37 -3.34 3.85 -32.90
N LEU A 38 -2.03 3.73 -32.62
CA LEU A 38 -1.06 2.86 -33.30
C LEU A 38 -0.92 2.99 -34.83
N SER A 39 -0.64 4.20 -35.33
CA SER A 39 -0.15 4.37 -36.72
C SER A 39 0.97 5.41 -36.90
N ILE A 40 1.53 5.95 -35.81
CA ILE A 40 2.79 6.69 -35.79
C ILE A 40 3.75 5.89 -34.93
N LYS A 41 4.97 5.63 -35.40
CA LYS A 41 6.02 5.08 -34.54
C LYS A 41 6.30 6.10 -33.44
N ALA A 42 6.02 5.78 -32.18
CA ALA A 42 6.36 6.64 -31.06
C ALA A 42 7.87 6.96 -31.12
N GLN A 43 8.22 8.24 -31.14
CA GLN A 43 9.59 8.68 -31.39
C GLN A 43 10.47 8.27 -30.21
N THR A 44 11.55 7.56 -30.46
CA THR A 44 12.46 7.09 -29.40
C THR A 44 13.75 7.89 -29.38
N ALA A 45 14.28 8.13 -28.19
CA ALA A 45 15.62 8.66 -27.97
C ALA A 45 16.37 7.78 -26.98
N ASN A 46 17.61 8.14 -26.67
CA ASN A 46 18.42 7.43 -25.70
C ASN A 46 18.85 8.39 -24.60
N LEU A 47 18.68 7.99 -23.34
CA LEU A 47 19.56 8.51 -22.30
C LEU A 47 20.94 7.87 -22.50
N VAL A 48 21.98 8.71 -22.54
CA VAL A 48 23.39 8.28 -22.57
C VAL A 48 24.10 8.96 -21.41
N LEU A 49 24.72 8.17 -20.52
CA LEU A 49 25.57 8.67 -19.44
C LEU A 49 27.04 8.69 -19.87
N LYS A 50 27.83 9.55 -19.24
CA LYS A 50 29.27 9.70 -19.52
C LYS A 50 30.11 8.45 -19.20
N ASP A 51 29.61 7.54 -18.36
CA ASP A 51 30.24 6.24 -18.09
C ASP A 51 29.94 5.17 -19.17
N GLY A 52 29.18 5.51 -20.20
CA GLY A 52 28.80 4.61 -21.29
C GLY A 52 27.44 3.92 -21.11
N THR A 53 26.80 4.06 -19.94
CA THR A 53 25.43 3.55 -19.73
C THR A 53 24.47 4.14 -20.74
N LYS A 54 23.64 3.29 -21.37
CA LYS A 54 22.66 3.71 -22.39
C LYS A 54 21.31 3.06 -22.16
N MET A 55 20.28 3.89 -21.99
CA MET A 55 18.89 3.46 -21.81
C MET A 55 18.04 4.04 -22.94
N LYS A 56 17.22 3.22 -23.60
CA LYS A 56 16.35 3.66 -24.69
C LYS A 56 14.96 3.99 -24.11
N GLY A 57 14.44 5.17 -24.43
CA GLY A 57 13.12 5.62 -23.97
C GLY A 57 12.25 6.18 -25.10
N TYR A 58 10.98 6.39 -24.77
CA TYR A 58 9.96 6.97 -25.65
C TYR A 58 9.76 8.45 -25.33
N SER A 59 9.84 9.30 -26.36
CA SER A 59 9.63 10.74 -26.24
C SER A 59 8.15 11.05 -25.95
N PHE A 60 7.92 11.89 -24.93
CA PHE A 60 6.61 12.51 -24.67
C PHE A 60 6.70 14.03 -24.50
N GLY A 61 7.88 14.55 -24.15
CA GLY A 61 8.19 15.98 -24.23
C GLY A 61 8.69 16.41 -25.62
N TYR A 62 9.38 17.54 -25.68
CA TYR A 62 9.88 18.14 -26.93
C TYR A 62 10.95 17.26 -27.63
N PRO A 63 10.85 17.02 -28.95
CA PRO A 63 11.70 16.04 -29.65
C PRO A 63 13.08 16.59 -30.07
N SER A 64 13.84 17.14 -29.12
CA SER A 64 15.22 17.58 -29.33
C SER A 64 16.21 16.99 -28.34
N SER A 65 17.48 16.92 -28.71
CA SER A 65 18.53 16.51 -27.78
C SER A 65 18.85 17.59 -26.74
N THR A 66 19.35 17.16 -25.58
CA THR A 66 19.73 18.01 -24.43
C THR A 66 20.78 17.31 -23.58
N ALA A 67 21.65 18.06 -22.91
CA ALA A 67 22.74 17.52 -22.08
C ALA A 67 22.90 18.33 -20.79
N GLY A 68 23.32 17.66 -19.71
CA GLY A 68 23.52 18.28 -18.42
C GLY A 68 23.93 17.28 -17.34
N GLU A 69 23.76 17.67 -16.07
CA GLU A 69 23.93 16.79 -14.92
C GLU A 69 22.64 15.98 -14.68
N VAL A 70 22.73 14.65 -14.64
CA VAL A 70 21.58 13.79 -14.34
C VAL A 70 21.47 13.62 -12.84
N VAL A 71 20.27 13.89 -12.33
CA VAL A 71 19.94 13.86 -10.90
C VAL A 71 18.71 12.98 -10.69
N PHE A 72 18.48 12.53 -9.46
CA PHE A 72 17.21 11.95 -9.05
C PHE A 72 16.62 12.74 -7.87
N ASN A 73 15.31 12.60 -7.64
CA ASN A 73 14.65 13.11 -6.44
C ASN A 73 13.63 12.07 -5.94
N THR A 74 13.59 11.83 -4.63
CA THR A 74 12.71 10.83 -3.97
C THR A 74 11.31 11.32 -3.65
N GLY A 75 10.98 12.58 -3.94
CA GLY A 75 9.63 13.13 -3.83
C GLY A 75 8.63 12.41 -4.73
N ILE A 76 7.49 12.00 -4.15
CA ILE A 76 6.46 11.21 -4.85
C ILE A 76 5.28 12.05 -5.37
N SER A 77 5.02 13.23 -4.77
CA SER A 77 3.95 14.15 -5.17
C SER A 77 4.49 15.43 -5.82
N GLY A 78 3.63 16.17 -6.54
CA GLY A 78 3.93 17.54 -6.97
C GLY A 78 4.98 17.68 -8.07
N TYR A 79 4.85 16.90 -9.16
CA TYR A 79 5.77 17.01 -10.29
C TYR A 79 5.67 18.37 -11.02
N THR A 80 4.51 19.05 -11.00
CA THR A 80 4.32 20.36 -11.63
C THR A 80 5.20 21.40 -10.97
N GLU A 81 5.16 21.43 -9.64
CA GLU A 81 5.89 22.32 -8.77
C GLU A 81 7.40 22.00 -8.87
N ALA A 82 7.78 20.72 -8.73
CA ALA A 82 9.17 20.25 -8.86
C ALA A 82 9.82 20.63 -10.20
N LEU A 83 9.10 20.49 -11.33
CA LEU A 83 9.63 20.85 -12.66
C LEU A 83 9.92 22.35 -12.80
N THR A 84 9.34 23.19 -11.94
CA THR A 84 9.49 24.66 -11.95
C THR A 84 10.44 25.20 -10.88
N ASP A 85 11.04 24.36 -10.04
CA ASP A 85 12.07 24.75 -9.09
C ASP A 85 13.36 25.21 -9.82
N PRO A 86 13.81 26.48 -9.65
CA PRO A 86 15.04 26.99 -10.27
C PRO A 86 16.31 26.18 -9.99
N SER A 87 16.33 25.41 -8.90
CA SER A 87 17.47 24.60 -8.45
C SER A 87 17.82 23.46 -9.43
N TYR A 88 16.89 23.07 -10.31
CA TYR A 88 17.11 22.10 -11.40
C TYR A 88 17.68 22.67 -12.70
N LYS A 89 17.99 23.97 -12.76
CA LYS A 89 18.56 24.60 -13.96
C LYS A 89 19.82 23.85 -14.44
N GLY A 90 19.82 23.42 -15.69
CA GLY A 90 20.94 22.66 -16.30
C GLY A 90 20.95 21.17 -15.99
N GLN A 91 19.98 20.65 -15.22
CA GLN A 91 19.93 19.26 -14.78
C GLN A 91 18.85 18.47 -15.55
N ILE A 92 19.10 17.18 -15.76
CA ILE A 92 18.14 16.22 -16.30
C ILE A 92 17.57 15.45 -15.10
N LEU A 93 16.28 15.64 -14.81
CA LEU A 93 15.62 15.10 -13.62
C LEU A 93 15.11 13.68 -13.84
N THR A 94 15.48 12.77 -12.95
CA THR A 94 14.89 11.44 -12.78
C THR A 94 13.90 11.48 -11.62
N LEU A 95 12.64 11.11 -11.86
CA LEU A 95 11.66 10.98 -10.78
C LEU A 95 11.66 9.57 -10.21
N ALA A 96 11.65 9.46 -8.87
CA ALA A 96 11.53 8.18 -8.18
C ALA A 96 10.16 7.53 -8.41
N ASN A 97 9.08 8.30 -8.27
CA ASN A 97 7.71 7.86 -8.57
C ASN A 97 7.66 7.32 -10.02
N PRO A 98 7.31 6.05 -10.23
CA PRO A 98 7.37 5.42 -11.55
C PRO A 98 6.22 5.84 -12.47
N ILE A 99 5.17 6.48 -11.96
CA ILE A 99 3.92 6.76 -12.68
C ILE A 99 3.65 8.28 -12.64
N VAL A 100 3.89 8.97 -13.76
CA VAL A 100 3.93 10.44 -13.80
C VAL A 100 2.94 11.00 -14.84
N GLY A 101 2.32 12.14 -14.53
CA GLY A 101 1.34 12.82 -15.40
C GLY A 101 -0.13 12.60 -15.00
N ASN A 102 -0.42 11.87 -13.93
CA ASN A 102 -1.77 11.41 -13.55
C ASN A 102 -2.79 12.55 -13.39
N SER A 103 -2.36 13.66 -12.79
CA SER A 103 -3.18 14.85 -12.54
C SER A 103 -3.03 15.91 -13.64
N GLY A 104 -2.45 15.56 -14.79
CA GLY A 104 -2.26 16.48 -15.93
C GLY A 104 -1.35 17.66 -15.56
N VAL A 105 -1.71 18.86 -16.01
CA VAL A 105 -1.08 20.13 -15.64
C VAL A 105 -2.17 21.18 -15.40
N PRO A 106 -2.12 21.97 -14.31
CA PRO A 106 -3.06 23.06 -14.06
C PRO A 106 -2.87 24.23 -15.03
N ASP A 107 -3.62 25.32 -14.87
CA ASP A 107 -3.41 26.54 -15.66
C ASP A 107 -2.06 27.19 -15.33
N THR A 108 -1.05 26.92 -16.14
CA THR A 108 0.30 27.49 -16.01
C THR A 108 0.38 28.98 -16.35
N ALA A 109 -0.66 29.55 -16.98
CA ALA A 109 -0.72 30.97 -17.28
C ALA A 109 -1.34 31.78 -16.13
N ALA A 110 -2.22 31.16 -15.34
CA ALA A 110 -2.91 31.77 -14.20
C ALA A 110 -1.94 32.47 -13.23
N LEU A 111 -2.33 33.67 -12.81
CA LEU A 111 -1.63 34.46 -11.80
C LEU A 111 -2.41 34.48 -10.48
N ASP A 112 -1.69 34.56 -9.37
CA ASP A 112 -2.25 34.91 -8.06
C ASP A 112 -2.37 36.43 -7.88
N GLU A 113 -2.95 36.86 -6.75
CA GLU A 113 -3.14 38.27 -6.40
C GLU A 113 -1.84 39.07 -6.22
N MET A 114 -0.68 38.40 -6.16
CA MET A 114 0.65 39.03 -6.16
C MET A 114 1.24 39.15 -7.57
N GLY A 115 0.58 38.60 -8.59
CA GLY A 115 1.07 38.55 -9.96
C GLY A 115 2.14 37.48 -10.21
N LEU A 116 2.29 36.52 -9.29
CA LEU A 116 3.13 35.33 -9.48
C LEU A 116 2.32 34.24 -10.18
N ARG A 117 2.99 33.25 -10.77
CA ARG A 117 2.32 32.06 -11.31
C ARG A 117 1.60 31.32 -10.17
N ARG A 118 0.29 31.11 -10.29
CA ARG A 118 -0.52 30.56 -9.18
C ARG A 118 -0.10 29.14 -8.77
N PHE A 119 0.14 28.27 -9.75
CA PHE A 119 0.39 26.84 -9.54
C PHE A 119 1.84 26.42 -9.83
N LEU A 120 2.77 27.38 -9.98
CA LEU A 120 4.18 27.13 -10.28
C LEU A 120 5.09 27.86 -9.29
N GLU A 121 6.32 27.38 -9.17
CA GLU A 121 7.35 27.96 -8.30
C GLU A 121 8.33 28.89 -9.02
N SER A 122 8.20 29.04 -10.33
CA SER A 122 8.82 30.10 -11.12
C SER A 122 8.01 30.36 -12.42
N ASP A 123 8.48 31.24 -13.31
CA ASP A 123 7.76 31.65 -14.52
C ASP A 123 7.41 30.53 -15.54
N GLY A 124 8.02 29.33 -15.39
CA GLY A 124 7.92 28.18 -16.30
C GLY A 124 8.82 27.02 -15.84
N ILE A 125 9.03 26.00 -16.68
CA ILE A 125 9.87 24.83 -16.36
C ILE A 125 11.36 25.24 -16.19
N LYS A 126 12.12 24.46 -15.41
CA LYS A 126 13.53 24.72 -15.08
C LYS A 126 14.47 23.53 -15.32
N VAL A 127 13.96 22.29 -15.31
CA VAL A 127 14.76 21.12 -15.73
C VAL A 127 15.19 21.26 -17.21
N SER A 128 16.38 20.77 -17.54
CA SER A 128 16.87 20.67 -18.92
C SER A 128 16.41 19.42 -19.65
N GLY A 129 15.81 18.47 -18.92
CA GLY A 129 15.12 17.29 -19.45
C GLY A 129 14.51 16.45 -18.33
N LEU A 130 13.62 15.51 -18.66
CA LEU A 130 12.89 14.67 -17.70
C LEU A 130 12.95 13.17 -18.06
N LEU A 131 13.08 12.32 -17.04
CA LEU A 131 13.19 10.87 -17.15
C LEU A 131 12.21 10.19 -16.17
N VAL A 132 11.31 9.36 -16.70
CA VAL A 132 10.28 8.62 -15.95
C VAL A 132 10.17 7.17 -16.43
N LEU A 133 9.45 6.33 -15.69
CA LEU A 133 9.20 4.94 -16.07
C LEU A 133 7.92 4.79 -16.91
N ASP A 134 6.76 5.20 -16.40
CA ASP A 134 5.49 5.23 -17.13
C ASP A 134 4.93 6.66 -17.18
N TYR A 135 4.37 7.02 -18.34
CA TYR A 135 3.76 8.32 -18.56
C TYR A 135 2.24 8.17 -18.76
N SER A 136 1.47 8.80 -17.88
CA SER A 136 0.00 8.89 -18.01
C SER A 136 -0.37 9.97 -19.03
N ASN A 137 -0.64 9.54 -20.28
CA ASN A 137 -1.16 10.43 -21.33
C ASN A 137 -2.58 10.91 -21.03
N GLU A 138 -3.46 9.97 -20.62
CA GLU A 138 -4.77 10.30 -20.07
C GLU A 138 -4.63 10.67 -18.60
N TYR A 139 -5.25 11.78 -18.19
CA TYR A 139 -5.14 12.35 -16.86
C TYR A 139 -6.53 12.63 -16.26
N SER A 140 -6.60 12.78 -14.94
CA SER A 140 -7.83 13.10 -14.22
C SER A 140 -7.51 13.90 -12.96
N HIS A 141 -7.79 15.20 -13.01
CA HIS A 141 -7.78 16.09 -11.86
C HIS A 141 -8.62 17.33 -12.18
N TRP A 142 -9.24 17.95 -11.18
CA TRP A 142 -10.21 19.03 -11.39
C TRP A 142 -9.56 20.39 -11.74
N GLN A 143 -8.28 20.58 -11.43
CA GLN A 143 -7.50 21.75 -11.87
C GLN A 143 -6.89 21.57 -13.26
N ALA A 144 -6.87 20.35 -13.82
CA ALA A 144 -6.08 20.02 -15.01
C ALA A 144 -6.64 20.62 -16.31
N THR A 145 -5.78 21.34 -17.04
CA THR A 145 -6.11 21.97 -18.32
C THR A 145 -5.59 21.21 -19.53
N ARG A 146 -4.48 20.47 -19.37
CA ARG A 146 -3.76 19.74 -20.44
C ARG A 146 -2.91 18.61 -19.87
N SER A 147 -2.32 17.79 -20.74
CA SER A 147 -1.37 16.75 -20.35
C SER A 147 0.04 17.31 -20.04
N LEU A 148 0.83 16.55 -19.28
CA LEU A 148 2.24 16.88 -19.02
C LEU A 148 3.09 16.88 -20.31
N GLY A 149 2.82 15.98 -21.25
CA GLY A 149 3.52 15.93 -22.53
C GLY A 149 3.33 17.19 -23.39
N GLU A 150 2.12 17.75 -23.41
CA GLU A 150 1.83 19.00 -24.12
C GLU A 150 2.58 20.20 -23.51
N TRP A 151 2.56 20.34 -22.18
CA TRP A 151 3.30 21.42 -21.50
C TRP A 151 4.82 21.32 -21.73
N LEU A 152 5.39 20.12 -21.67
CA LEU A 152 6.80 19.87 -21.98
C LEU A 152 7.14 20.19 -23.45
N GLN A 153 6.21 19.99 -24.38
CA GLN A 153 6.40 20.35 -25.80
C GLN A 153 6.34 21.87 -26.03
N GLU A 154 5.47 22.59 -25.32
CA GLU A 154 5.39 24.07 -25.38
C GLU A 154 6.64 24.74 -24.81
N GLU A 155 7.09 24.31 -23.63
CA GLU A 155 8.29 24.81 -22.93
C GLU A 155 9.61 24.30 -23.56
N LYS A 156 9.51 23.44 -24.58
CA LYS A 156 10.63 22.85 -25.35
C LYS A 156 11.57 21.96 -24.51
N VAL A 157 11.01 21.24 -23.55
CA VAL A 157 11.75 20.37 -22.62
C VAL A 157 11.68 18.91 -23.10
N PRO A 158 12.82 18.26 -23.41
CA PRO A 158 12.85 16.86 -23.80
C PRO A 158 12.55 15.92 -22.62
N ALA A 159 11.70 14.92 -22.85
CA ALA A 159 11.30 13.99 -21.79
C ALA A 159 11.08 12.57 -22.31
N LEU A 160 11.62 11.57 -21.59
CA LEU A 160 11.54 10.15 -21.92
C LEU A 160 10.82 9.33 -20.86
N TYR A 161 9.90 8.46 -21.29
CA TYR A 161 9.38 7.35 -20.49
C TYR A 161 9.94 5.99 -20.94
N GLY A 162 9.74 4.95 -20.15
CA GLY A 162 10.31 3.61 -20.36
C GLY A 162 11.74 3.44 -19.81
N ILE A 163 12.21 4.38 -19.00
CA ILE A 163 13.54 4.35 -18.37
C ILE A 163 13.45 3.61 -17.03
N ASP A 164 14.41 2.73 -16.69
CA ASP A 164 14.50 2.17 -15.33
C ASP A 164 15.07 3.24 -14.38
N THR A 165 14.19 4.10 -13.86
CA THR A 165 14.52 5.19 -12.93
C THR A 165 15.27 4.71 -11.69
N ARG A 166 14.99 3.50 -11.22
CA ARG A 166 15.61 2.88 -10.03
C ARG A 166 17.06 2.47 -10.30
N MET A 167 17.31 1.85 -11.46
CA MET A 167 18.68 1.61 -11.93
C MET A 167 19.45 2.92 -12.07
N LEU A 168 18.79 3.98 -12.54
CA LEU A 168 19.41 5.30 -12.71
C LEU A 168 19.73 5.98 -11.37
N SER A 169 18.83 5.95 -10.37
CA SER A 169 19.12 6.43 -9.00
C SER A 169 20.34 5.71 -8.40
N LYS A 170 20.39 4.37 -8.48
CA LYS A 170 21.53 3.55 -8.05
C LYS A 170 22.84 3.91 -8.76
N LEU A 171 22.78 4.31 -10.03
CA LEU A 171 23.94 4.75 -10.81
C LEU A 171 24.38 6.19 -10.52
N ILE A 172 23.54 7.02 -9.87
CA ILE A 172 23.84 8.41 -9.54
C ILE A 172 24.33 8.55 -8.09
N ARG A 173 23.65 7.89 -7.14
CA ARG A 173 23.78 8.08 -5.68
C ARG A 173 25.20 8.32 -5.17
N ASP A 174 26.15 7.47 -5.55
CA ASP A 174 27.50 7.43 -4.96
C ASP A 174 28.57 8.15 -5.83
N LYS A 175 28.18 8.90 -6.87
CA LYS A 175 29.13 9.44 -7.89
C LYS A 175 29.33 10.95 -7.88
N GLY A 176 28.58 11.73 -7.10
CA GLY A 176 28.70 13.19 -6.93
C GLY A 176 28.36 14.08 -8.13
N THR A 177 28.70 13.69 -9.37
CA THR A 177 28.34 14.41 -10.60
C THR A 177 28.27 13.43 -11.78
N VAL A 178 27.05 13.02 -12.13
CA VAL A 178 26.80 12.19 -13.32
C VAL A 178 26.40 13.08 -14.48
N LEU A 179 27.23 13.16 -15.51
CA LEU A 179 26.86 13.87 -16.74
C LEU A 179 26.15 12.93 -17.71
N GLY A 180 25.09 13.43 -18.33
CA GLY A 180 24.26 12.67 -19.25
C GLY A 180 23.63 13.54 -20.33
N LYS A 181 23.00 12.87 -21.30
CA LYS A 181 22.24 13.51 -22.38
C LYS A 181 21.04 12.67 -22.79
N ILE A 182 19.96 13.34 -23.16
CA ILE A 182 18.89 12.76 -23.97
C ILE A 182 19.29 13.01 -25.43
N GLU A 183 19.48 11.95 -26.19
CA GLU A 183 20.01 12.00 -27.56
C GLU A 183 19.05 11.35 -28.57
N PHE A 184 18.49 12.18 -29.44
CA PHE A 184 17.66 11.79 -30.57
C PHE A 184 18.49 11.45 -31.81
N GLU A 185 17.97 10.54 -32.64
CA GLU A 185 18.60 10.19 -33.91
C GLU A 185 18.72 11.41 -34.83
N GLY A 186 19.92 11.61 -35.41
CA GLY A 186 20.24 12.80 -36.22
C GLY A 186 20.52 14.09 -35.44
N GLN A 187 20.42 14.09 -34.10
CA GLN A 187 20.68 15.25 -33.25
C GLN A 187 21.77 14.96 -32.19
N PRO A 188 23.05 14.82 -32.59
CA PRO A 188 24.13 14.62 -31.62
C PRO A 188 24.28 15.82 -30.68
N THR A 189 24.68 15.59 -29.44
CA THR A 189 24.96 16.67 -28.46
C THR A 189 26.14 16.30 -27.56
N GLU A 190 26.99 17.27 -27.22
CA GLU A 190 28.14 17.06 -26.33
C GLU A 190 27.75 17.05 -24.86
N PHE A 191 28.53 16.35 -24.02
CA PHE A 191 28.31 16.35 -22.57
C PHE A 191 28.70 17.70 -21.96
N ALA A 192 27.72 18.45 -21.47
CA ALA A 192 27.91 19.69 -20.71
C ALA A 192 27.88 19.44 -19.20
N ASP A 193 28.72 20.17 -18.46
CA ASP A 193 28.66 20.25 -17.00
C ASP A 193 28.16 21.66 -16.60
N PRO A 194 26.90 21.79 -16.14
CA PRO A 194 26.29 23.09 -15.88
C PRO A 194 26.95 23.80 -14.69
N ASN A 195 27.52 23.07 -13.72
CA ASN A 195 28.15 23.60 -12.51
C ASN A 195 29.36 24.50 -12.79
N LYS A 196 29.90 24.47 -14.01
CA LYS A 196 31.02 25.34 -14.41
C LYS A 196 30.60 26.79 -14.63
N GLN A 197 29.32 27.03 -14.90
CA GLN A 197 28.73 28.37 -15.08
C GLN A 197 28.15 28.92 -13.78
N ASN A 198 27.97 30.24 -13.71
CA ASN A 198 27.17 30.87 -12.67
C ASN A 198 25.67 30.69 -12.98
N LEU A 199 25.11 29.54 -12.59
CA LEU A 199 23.70 29.21 -12.85
C LEU A 199 22.73 30.10 -12.05
N ILE A 200 23.16 30.62 -10.89
CA ILE A 200 22.44 31.64 -10.10
C ILE A 200 22.15 32.88 -10.98
N ALA A 201 23.17 33.38 -11.69
CA ALA A 201 23.02 34.51 -12.61
C ALA A 201 22.10 34.22 -13.81
N GLU A 202 21.93 32.95 -14.20
CA GLU A 202 20.93 32.58 -15.23
C GLU A 202 19.50 32.71 -14.70
N VAL A 203 19.20 32.19 -13.50
CA VAL A 203 17.83 32.14 -12.95
C VAL A 203 17.36 33.40 -12.23
N SER A 204 18.26 34.15 -11.57
CA SER A 204 17.96 35.39 -10.85
C SER A 204 17.15 36.38 -11.69
N THR A 205 16.21 37.11 -11.08
CA THR A 205 15.64 38.33 -11.66
C THR A 205 16.73 39.29 -12.15
N LYS A 206 16.45 40.05 -13.21
CA LYS A 206 17.39 41.03 -13.80
C LYS A 206 17.12 42.46 -13.35
N GLU A 207 15.97 42.69 -12.73
CA GLU A 207 15.50 43.98 -12.21
C GLU A 207 14.86 43.79 -10.83
N VAL A 208 14.78 44.86 -10.04
CA VAL A 208 14.13 44.83 -8.72
C VAL A 208 12.61 44.79 -8.87
N LYS A 209 11.96 43.77 -8.30
CA LYS A 209 10.50 43.61 -8.27
C LYS A 209 9.98 43.82 -6.84
N VAL A 210 8.76 44.35 -6.70
CA VAL A 210 8.16 44.62 -5.38
C VAL A 210 6.79 43.95 -5.27
N TYR A 211 6.67 43.03 -4.32
CA TYR A 211 5.46 42.24 -4.02
C TYR A 211 4.89 42.63 -2.65
N GLY A 212 3.56 42.48 -2.46
CA GLY A 212 2.91 42.92 -1.21
C GLY A 212 2.99 44.43 -0.97
N ARG A 213 2.91 45.24 -2.03
CA ARG A 213 3.13 46.70 -1.97
C ARG A 213 2.24 47.38 -0.91
N GLY A 214 2.85 48.14 -0.02
CA GLY A 214 2.17 48.83 1.09
C GLY A 214 2.07 48.03 2.39
N ASN A 215 2.58 46.79 2.42
CA ASN A 215 2.75 46.04 3.66
C ASN A 215 3.78 46.70 4.60
N PRO A 216 3.62 46.57 5.94
CA PRO A 216 4.36 47.38 6.91
C PRO A 216 5.80 46.91 7.21
N ILE A 217 6.24 45.75 6.71
CA ILE A 217 7.58 45.20 6.98
C ILE A 217 8.35 45.10 5.66
N LYS A 218 9.42 45.88 5.48
CA LYS A 218 10.20 45.89 4.25
C LYS A 218 11.26 44.79 4.27
N VAL A 219 11.10 43.77 3.45
CA VAL A 219 12.05 42.64 3.33
C VAL A 219 12.77 42.72 1.99
N VAL A 220 14.10 42.76 2.00
CA VAL A 220 14.88 42.51 0.78
C VAL A 220 15.04 41.00 0.61
N ALA A 221 14.64 40.48 -0.55
CA ALA A 221 14.84 39.08 -0.93
C ALA A 221 15.86 39.02 -2.07
N VAL A 222 17.05 38.50 -1.78
CA VAL A 222 18.10 38.30 -2.78
C VAL A 222 17.79 37.03 -3.57
N ASP A 223 17.42 37.22 -4.83
CA ASP A 223 17.04 36.15 -5.73
C ASP A 223 18.28 35.42 -6.25
N CYS A 224 18.57 34.26 -5.67
CA CYS A 224 19.63 33.38 -6.18
C CYS A 224 19.07 32.24 -7.06
N GLY A 225 17.78 32.30 -7.41
CA GLY A 225 16.98 31.16 -7.85
C GLY A 225 15.85 30.86 -6.88
N LEU A 226 15.18 31.91 -6.39
CA LEU A 226 14.14 31.84 -5.37
C LEU A 226 12.86 31.17 -5.92
N LYS A 227 12.25 30.30 -5.11
CA LYS A 227 10.94 29.69 -5.36
C LYS A 227 9.79 30.63 -4.97
N TYR A 228 8.77 30.74 -5.81
CA TYR A 228 7.67 31.70 -5.62
C TYR A 228 6.93 31.57 -4.28
N ASN A 229 6.84 30.38 -3.68
CA ASN A 229 6.19 30.24 -2.38
C ASN A 229 6.89 31.01 -1.25
N VAL A 230 8.21 31.25 -1.35
CA VAL A 230 8.95 32.13 -0.42
C VAL A 230 8.36 33.55 -0.38
N ILE A 231 8.00 34.11 -1.56
CA ILE A 231 7.36 35.43 -1.64
C ILE A 231 5.95 35.35 -1.04
N ARG A 232 5.16 34.33 -1.42
CA ARG A 232 3.78 34.17 -0.90
C ARG A 232 3.76 34.11 0.62
N LEU A 233 4.66 33.33 1.23
CA LEU A 233 4.75 33.15 2.69
C LEU A 233 5.24 34.39 3.44
N LEU A 234 6.09 35.22 2.83
CA LEU A 234 6.50 36.51 3.38
C LEU A 234 5.37 37.56 3.27
N VAL A 235 4.72 37.69 2.11
CA VAL A 235 3.62 38.63 1.89
C VAL A 235 2.42 38.30 2.78
N LYS A 236 2.06 37.01 2.92
CA LYS A 236 1.05 36.46 3.85
C LYS A 236 1.30 36.89 5.31
N ARG A 237 2.55 37.16 5.70
CA ARG A 237 2.96 37.59 7.05
C ARG A 237 3.12 39.10 7.21
N GLY A 238 2.75 39.88 6.19
CA GLY A 238 2.78 41.34 6.20
C GLY A 238 4.11 41.95 5.74
N ALA A 239 4.85 41.29 4.85
CA ALA A 239 6.05 41.86 4.23
C ALA A 239 5.76 42.54 2.88
N GLU A 240 6.35 43.72 2.64
CA GLU A 240 6.60 44.25 1.30
C GLU A 240 7.95 43.67 0.85
N VAL A 241 7.93 42.77 -0.12
CA VAL A 241 9.10 42.00 -0.56
C VAL A 241 9.74 42.67 -1.76
N HIS A 242 10.94 43.22 -1.55
CA HIS A 242 11.81 43.78 -2.58
C HIS A 242 12.72 42.66 -3.10
N LEU A 243 12.28 41.97 -4.15
CA LEU A 243 13.05 40.93 -4.82
C LEU A 243 14.15 41.58 -5.66
N VAL A 244 15.41 41.40 -5.28
CA VAL A 244 16.58 42.00 -5.94
C VAL A 244 17.42 40.95 -6.70
N PRO A 245 18.09 41.32 -7.80
CA PRO A 245 19.07 40.45 -8.44
C PRO A 245 20.18 39.96 -7.49
N TRP A 246 20.70 38.76 -7.73
CA TRP A 246 21.79 38.15 -6.94
C TRP A 246 23.01 39.07 -6.73
N ASP A 247 23.38 39.85 -7.74
CA ASP A 247 24.53 40.76 -7.78
C ASP A 247 24.23 42.18 -7.30
N HIS A 248 22.99 42.46 -6.90
CA HIS A 248 22.57 43.78 -6.43
C HIS A 248 23.30 44.19 -5.14
N ASP A 249 23.75 45.45 -5.04
CA ASP A 249 24.32 45.96 -3.79
C ASP A 249 23.20 46.39 -2.82
N PHE A 250 22.62 45.39 -2.15
CA PHE A 250 21.65 45.58 -1.08
C PHE A 250 22.29 46.13 0.21
N THR A 251 23.62 46.31 0.30
CA THR A 251 24.28 46.56 1.60
C THR A 251 24.01 47.95 2.16
N SER A 252 23.76 48.92 1.27
CA SER A 252 23.29 50.27 1.61
C SER A 252 21.77 50.46 1.52
N MET A 253 20.98 49.41 1.24
CA MET A 253 19.52 49.51 1.22
C MET A 253 18.95 49.62 2.64
N ASP A 254 17.92 50.42 2.79
CA ASP A 254 17.07 50.46 3.98
C ASP A 254 16.04 49.30 3.93
N TYR A 255 15.93 48.50 5.00
CA TYR A 255 15.03 47.36 5.13
C TYR A 255 14.91 46.93 6.60
N ASP A 256 13.83 46.21 6.94
CA ASP A 256 13.60 45.65 8.27
C ASP A 256 14.19 44.24 8.43
N GLY A 257 14.39 43.51 7.32
CA GLY A 257 15.04 42.19 7.30
C GLY A 257 15.52 41.77 5.91
N LEU A 258 16.46 40.82 5.87
CA LEU A 258 17.10 40.30 4.67
C LEU A 258 16.83 38.79 4.52
N VAL A 259 16.40 38.38 3.33
CA VAL A 259 16.22 36.97 2.94
C VAL A 259 17.12 36.66 1.75
N ILE A 260 17.73 35.49 1.73
CA ILE A 260 18.52 34.97 0.59
C ILE A 260 18.01 33.56 0.34
N SER A 261 17.51 33.23 -0.85
CA SER A 261 16.82 31.94 -1.06
C SER A 261 17.02 31.32 -2.44
N GLY A 262 17.17 29.99 -2.43
CA GLY A 262 17.17 29.11 -3.60
C GLY A 262 18.39 29.27 -4.50
N GLY A 263 18.75 28.24 -5.26
CA GLY A 263 19.77 28.43 -6.29
C GLY A 263 20.39 27.16 -6.87
N PRO A 264 20.55 27.08 -8.20
CA PRO A 264 21.29 26.02 -8.88
C PRO A 264 22.81 26.27 -8.89
N GLY A 265 23.60 25.21 -8.96
CA GLY A 265 25.04 25.26 -9.30
C GLY A 265 26.00 25.46 -8.14
N ASP A 266 27.25 25.78 -8.48
CA ASP A 266 28.35 25.99 -7.52
C ASP A 266 28.27 27.40 -6.89
N PRO A 267 28.12 27.53 -5.55
CA PRO A 267 28.05 28.83 -4.87
C PRO A 267 29.28 29.71 -5.14
N MET A 268 30.45 29.12 -5.35
CA MET A 268 31.70 29.86 -5.56
C MET A 268 31.74 30.60 -6.90
N LYS A 269 30.78 30.36 -7.79
CA LYS A 269 30.59 31.13 -9.04
C LYS A 269 29.94 32.50 -8.82
N ALA A 270 29.29 32.70 -7.67
CA ALA A 270 28.56 33.92 -7.33
C ALA A 270 29.33 34.72 -6.25
N GLN A 271 30.49 35.28 -6.62
CA GLN A 271 31.34 35.98 -5.64
C GLN A 271 30.70 37.29 -5.16
N GLU A 272 30.00 38.00 -6.03
CA GLU A 272 29.40 39.30 -5.78
C GLU A 272 28.40 39.24 -4.61
N VAL A 273 27.50 38.24 -4.61
CA VAL A 273 26.56 38.02 -3.49
C VAL A 273 27.29 37.61 -2.21
N ILE A 274 28.31 36.75 -2.29
CA ILE A 274 29.11 36.34 -1.12
C ILE A 274 29.81 37.56 -0.49
N GLN A 275 30.36 38.47 -1.29
CA GLN A 275 30.96 39.72 -0.77
C GLN A 275 29.91 40.68 -0.22
N ASN A 276 28.73 40.81 -0.85
CA ASN A 276 27.66 41.66 -0.34
C ASN A 276 27.07 41.14 0.99
N VAL A 277 26.90 39.83 1.14
CA VAL A 277 26.53 39.23 2.43
C VAL A 277 27.65 39.42 3.45
N ARG A 278 28.93 39.24 3.07
CA ARG A 278 30.07 39.46 3.97
C ARG A 278 30.11 40.89 4.52
N LYS A 279 29.92 41.92 3.69
CA LYS A 279 29.77 43.32 4.13
C LYS A 279 28.67 43.47 5.20
N VAL A 280 27.52 42.81 5.03
CA VAL A 280 26.42 42.84 6.02
C VAL A 280 26.82 42.13 7.32
N LEU A 281 27.47 40.97 7.24
CA LEU A 281 27.96 40.23 8.41
C LEU A 281 29.07 40.98 9.17
N GLU A 282 29.98 41.67 8.48
CA GLU A 282 31.04 42.49 9.09
C GLU A 282 30.50 43.83 9.66
N SER A 283 29.31 44.27 9.24
CA SER A 283 28.69 45.50 9.70
C SER A 283 27.93 45.35 11.03
N ASN A 284 27.74 46.47 11.73
CA ASN A 284 26.91 46.58 12.94
C ASN A 284 25.38 46.60 12.65
N ARG A 285 24.94 46.10 11.48
CA ARG A 285 23.53 46.04 11.10
C ARG A 285 22.73 45.09 12.01
N PRO A 286 21.68 45.57 12.71
CA PRO A 286 20.85 44.77 13.61
C PRO A 286 19.73 43.97 12.93
N GLU A 287 19.50 44.18 11.65
CA GLU A 287 18.42 43.56 10.87
C GLU A 287 18.58 42.02 10.83
N PRO A 288 17.47 41.25 10.93
CA PRO A 288 17.52 39.80 10.80
C PRO A 288 17.92 39.34 9.39
N LEU A 289 18.65 38.23 9.32
CA LEU A 289 19.02 37.56 8.07
C LEU A 289 18.51 36.10 8.12
N PHE A 290 17.78 35.70 7.09
CA PHE A 290 17.30 34.33 6.90
C PHE A 290 17.76 33.77 5.54
N GLY A 291 18.65 32.77 5.56
CA GLY A 291 19.13 32.08 4.37
C GLY A 291 18.43 30.73 4.14
N ILE A 292 17.99 30.45 2.92
CA ILE A 292 17.30 29.21 2.52
C ILE A 292 18.07 28.52 1.38
N SER A 293 18.38 27.24 1.53
CA SER A 293 19.15 26.42 0.57
C SER A 293 20.46 27.08 0.14
N MET A 294 20.60 27.56 -1.09
CA MET A 294 21.77 28.32 -1.54
C MET A 294 22.06 29.53 -0.64
N GLY A 295 21.04 30.16 -0.04
CA GLY A 295 21.18 31.22 0.95
C GLY A 295 21.83 30.78 2.26
N HIS A 296 21.67 29.52 2.68
CA HIS A 296 22.45 28.94 3.77
C HIS A 296 23.94 28.87 3.38
N VAL A 297 24.23 28.29 2.21
CA VAL A 297 25.60 28.06 1.73
C VAL A 297 26.35 29.39 1.50
N ILE A 298 25.72 30.37 0.85
CA ILE A 298 26.25 31.73 0.68
C ILE A 298 26.55 32.38 2.03
N THR A 299 25.64 32.27 3.01
CA THR A 299 25.83 32.86 4.35
C THR A 299 26.99 32.21 5.10
N GLY A 300 27.15 30.88 5.01
CA GLY A 300 28.29 30.16 5.58
C GLY A 300 29.63 30.59 4.98
N ILE A 301 29.72 30.68 3.65
CA ILE A 301 30.94 31.13 2.96
C ILE A 301 31.23 32.62 3.27
N ALA A 302 30.19 33.45 3.32
CA ALA A 302 30.32 34.87 3.69
C ALA A 302 30.88 35.03 5.11
N ALA A 303 30.40 34.23 6.06
CA ALA A 303 30.89 34.19 7.45
C ALA A 303 32.34 33.68 7.55
N GLY A 304 32.73 32.70 6.73
CA GLY A 304 34.09 32.17 6.65
C GLY A 304 34.22 30.64 6.63
N ALA A 305 33.12 29.90 6.63
CA ALA A 305 33.12 28.44 6.50
C ALA A 305 33.37 27.98 5.06
N THR A 306 33.77 26.72 4.88
CA THR A 306 33.97 26.13 3.54
C THR A 306 32.73 25.36 3.09
N SER A 307 32.43 25.46 1.79
CA SER A 307 31.46 24.60 1.10
C SER A 307 32.15 23.51 0.29
N TYR A 308 31.43 22.43 0.03
CA TYR A 308 31.90 21.32 -0.82
C TYR A 308 30.76 20.77 -1.69
N LYS A 309 31.08 20.15 -2.83
CA LYS A 309 30.10 19.36 -3.59
C LYS A 309 29.96 17.98 -2.96
N MET A 310 28.74 17.56 -2.74
CA MET A 310 28.41 16.32 -2.05
C MET A 310 28.59 15.12 -3.00
N GLN A 311 28.96 13.94 -2.46
CA GLN A 311 29.02 12.70 -3.26
C GLN A 311 27.63 12.09 -3.45
N MET A 312 26.82 12.17 -2.41
CA MET A 312 25.40 11.87 -2.38
C MET A 312 24.68 13.15 -2.00
N ALA A 313 23.63 13.51 -2.74
CA ALA A 313 22.99 14.82 -2.69
C ALA A 313 21.56 14.70 -2.14
N ASN A 314 21.19 15.51 -1.15
CA ASN A 314 19.86 15.43 -0.55
C ASN A 314 18.80 16.04 -1.48
N ARG A 315 17.99 15.15 -2.05
CA ARG A 315 16.97 15.47 -3.07
C ARG A 315 15.72 14.64 -2.82
N GLY A 316 14.81 15.17 -2.03
CA GLY A 316 13.62 14.45 -1.59
C GLY A 316 12.58 15.36 -0.93
N GLN A 317 11.45 14.77 -0.58
CA GLN A 317 10.38 15.39 0.23
C GLN A 317 10.32 14.79 1.65
N ASN A 318 11.22 13.85 1.94
CA ASN A 318 11.22 12.99 3.12
C ASN A 318 12.48 13.15 3.99
N GLN A 319 13.28 14.20 3.76
CA GLN A 319 14.61 14.33 4.35
C GLN A 319 14.50 14.77 5.82
N PRO A 320 14.98 13.98 6.80
CA PRO A 320 14.80 14.27 8.21
C PRO A 320 15.93 15.11 8.77
N VAL A 321 15.60 16.20 9.47
CA VAL A 321 16.57 17.09 10.11
C VAL A 321 16.30 17.23 11.61
N LEU A 322 17.37 17.23 12.40
CA LEU A 322 17.35 17.41 13.85
C LEU A 322 17.71 18.84 14.20
N ASN A 323 16.87 19.50 15.00
CA ASN A 323 17.13 20.81 15.56
C ASN A 323 18.13 20.70 16.73
N ALA A 324 19.35 21.22 16.51
CA ALA A 324 20.47 21.14 17.46
C ALA A 324 20.26 21.95 18.75
N VAL A 325 19.21 22.78 18.84
CA VAL A 325 18.89 23.59 20.02
C VAL A 325 17.88 22.90 20.94
N ASN A 326 16.93 22.14 20.40
CA ASN A 326 15.80 21.59 21.17
C ASN A 326 15.59 20.07 21.03
N GLY A 327 16.34 19.39 20.15
CA GLY A 327 16.28 17.93 19.93
C GLY A 327 15.14 17.44 19.02
N GLN A 328 14.27 18.34 18.55
CA GLN A 328 13.12 18.00 17.70
C GLN A 328 13.55 17.59 16.30
N ALA A 329 12.94 16.53 15.77
CA ALA A 329 13.04 16.12 14.37
C ALA A 329 11.89 16.70 13.55
N VAL A 330 12.16 17.09 12.30
CA VAL A 330 11.15 17.52 11.32
C VAL A 330 11.50 16.97 9.94
N ILE A 331 10.48 16.70 9.11
CA ILE A 331 10.65 16.21 7.75
C ILE A 331 10.67 17.41 6.79
N THR A 332 11.53 17.36 5.77
CA THR A 332 11.83 18.53 4.94
C THR A 332 11.91 18.20 3.45
N ALA A 333 11.54 19.20 2.64
CA ALA A 333 11.80 19.23 1.21
C ALA A 333 13.21 19.77 0.93
N GLN A 334 13.99 19.03 0.13
CA GLN A 334 15.38 19.36 -0.18
C GLN A 334 15.71 19.12 -1.65
N ASN A 335 16.59 19.96 -2.20
CA ASN A 335 17.06 19.84 -3.58
C ASN A 335 18.43 20.52 -3.80
N HIS A 336 19.44 20.13 -3.02
CA HIS A 336 20.80 20.68 -3.14
C HIS A 336 21.83 19.58 -3.45
N GLY A 337 23.03 20.00 -3.88
CA GLY A 337 24.18 19.12 -4.12
C GLY A 337 25.50 19.69 -3.59
N TYR A 338 25.42 20.79 -2.83
CA TYR A 338 26.52 21.41 -2.11
C TYR A 338 26.06 21.63 -0.67
N ALA A 339 26.98 21.55 0.28
CA ALA A 339 26.72 21.74 1.71
C ALA A 339 27.88 22.49 2.38
N ILE A 340 27.69 22.93 3.63
CA ILE A 340 28.70 23.58 4.46
C ILE A 340 29.38 22.56 5.39
N ASP A 341 30.70 22.66 5.54
CA ASP A 341 31.45 21.90 6.54
C ASP A 341 31.31 22.55 7.93
N SER A 342 30.49 21.94 8.78
CA SER A 342 30.26 22.33 10.18
C SER A 342 31.55 22.50 11.00
N SER A 343 32.63 21.79 10.67
CA SER A 343 33.90 21.88 11.41
C SER A 343 34.68 23.17 11.10
N THR A 344 34.32 23.86 10.01
CA THR A 344 34.96 25.12 9.57
C THR A 344 34.18 26.38 9.99
N LEU A 345 33.12 26.23 10.80
CA LEU A 345 32.34 27.37 11.27
C LEU A 345 33.18 28.30 12.17
N PRO A 346 33.24 29.61 11.88
CA PRO A 346 34.04 30.55 12.65
C PRO A 346 33.41 30.88 14.02
N PRO A 347 34.20 31.39 14.99
CA PRO A 347 33.69 31.78 16.30
C PRO A 347 32.47 32.73 16.21
N GLY A 348 31.47 32.51 17.07
CA GLY A 348 30.19 33.23 17.03
C GLY A 348 29.10 32.55 16.20
N TRP A 349 29.40 31.44 15.51
CA TRP A 349 28.44 30.65 14.75
C TRP A 349 28.30 29.22 15.28
N LYS A 350 27.11 28.63 15.12
CA LYS A 350 26.80 27.25 15.49
C LYS A 350 25.86 26.60 14.46
N PRO A 351 25.92 25.27 14.29
CA PRO A 351 24.84 24.53 13.65
C PRO A 351 23.50 24.80 14.36
N LEU A 352 22.44 24.88 13.56
CA LEU A 352 21.05 25.00 13.99
C LEU A 352 20.27 23.71 13.67
N PHE A 353 20.52 23.13 12.50
CA PHE A 353 19.97 21.84 12.10
C PHE A 353 21.08 20.91 11.60
N VAL A 354 20.87 19.60 11.73
CA VAL A 354 21.77 18.53 11.22
C VAL A 354 20.93 17.41 10.60
N ASN A 355 21.37 16.84 9.48
CA ASN A 355 20.65 15.76 8.80
C ASN A 355 20.68 14.46 9.63
N ALA A 356 19.53 13.82 9.84
CA ALA A 356 19.44 12.62 10.68
C ALA A 356 19.97 11.35 10.00
N ASN A 357 20.16 11.35 8.67
CA ASN A 357 20.68 10.22 7.91
C ASN A 357 22.20 10.31 7.69
N ASP A 358 22.72 11.44 7.20
CA ASP A 358 24.13 11.60 6.81
C ASP A 358 24.96 12.59 7.65
N GLN A 359 24.32 13.26 8.62
CA GLN A 359 24.93 14.23 9.55
C GLN A 359 25.57 15.46 8.87
N THR A 360 25.17 15.78 7.63
CA THR A 360 25.51 17.04 6.97
C THR A 360 24.86 18.25 7.67
N ASN A 361 25.35 19.46 7.38
CA ASN A 361 24.83 20.68 7.96
C ASN A 361 23.50 21.09 7.29
N GLU A 362 22.45 21.23 8.09
CA GLU A 362 21.10 21.57 7.60
C GLU A 362 20.71 23.02 7.91
N GLY A 363 21.63 23.81 8.48
CA GLY A 363 21.38 25.18 8.93
C GLY A 363 22.37 25.62 9.99
N ILE A 364 22.67 26.91 10.01
CA ILE A 364 23.51 27.60 11.01
C ILE A 364 22.81 28.83 11.57
N MET A 365 23.18 29.21 12.79
CA MET A 365 22.80 30.46 13.44
C MET A 365 24.00 31.17 14.06
N HIS A 366 23.90 32.49 14.20
CA HIS A 366 24.84 33.31 14.96
C HIS A 366 24.41 33.36 16.44
N GLU A 367 25.34 33.24 17.39
CA GLU A 367 25.03 33.09 18.83
C GLU A 367 24.24 34.27 19.43
N THR A 368 24.59 35.49 19.04
CA THR A 368 24.07 36.74 19.63
C THR A 368 23.31 37.66 18.66
N ARG A 369 23.21 37.31 17.38
CA ARG A 369 22.57 38.14 16.33
C ARG A 369 21.34 37.42 15.76
N PRO A 370 20.36 38.15 15.20
CA PRO A 370 19.15 37.58 14.60
C PRO A 370 19.43 36.96 13.21
N ILE A 371 20.49 36.17 13.08
CA ILE A 371 20.98 35.62 11.81
C ILE A 371 20.90 34.10 11.86
N PHE A 372 20.13 33.49 10.96
CA PHE A 372 19.96 32.05 10.86
C PHE A 372 19.68 31.58 9.44
N THR A 373 19.75 30.27 9.24
CA THR A 373 19.63 29.65 7.91
C THR A 373 19.06 28.23 8.00
N ALA A 374 18.49 27.75 6.89
CA ALA A 374 18.12 26.37 6.63
C ALA A 374 18.67 25.94 5.26
N GLN A 375 19.22 24.73 5.15
CA GLN A 375 19.72 24.14 3.90
C GLN A 375 18.60 23.48 3.08
N PHE A 376 17.54 23.03 3.76
CA PHE A 376 16.25 22.64 3.20
C PHE A 376 15.41 23.85 2.76
N TYR A 377 14.22 23.59 2.22
CA TYR A 377 13.24 24.61 1.76
C TYR A 377 12.03 24.67 2.71
N PRO A 378 11.97 25.63 3.66
CA PRO A 378 10.83 25.79 4.57
C PRO A 378 9.56 26.32 3.88
N ASP A 379 9.68 26.75 2.63
CA ASP A 379 8.57 27.08 1.73
C ASP A 379 8.03 25.84 0.97
N ALA A 380 8.67 24.69 1.13
CA ALA A 380 8.28 23.39 0.60
C ALA A 380 7.86 23.45 -0.88
N ASN A 381 6.58 23.17 -1.18
CA ASN A 381 5.94 23.22 -2.49
C ASN A 381 6.84 22.77 -3.67
N PRO A 382 7.00 21.46 -3.92
CA PRO A 382 6.28 20.35 -3.29
C PRO A 382 6.96 19.84 -2.00
N GLY A 383 6.22 19.04 -1.22
CA GLY A 383 6.71 18.45 0.03
C GLY A 383 6.11 19.05 1.32
N PRO A 384 6.60 18.61 2.49
CA PRO A 384 5.97 18.81 3.80
C PRO A 384 6.07 20.26 4.30
N THR A 385 5.01 20.76 4.95
CA THR A 385 4.95 22.14 5.46
C THR A 385 5.52 22.32 6.88
N ASP A 386 6.02 21.24 7.49
CA ASP A 386 6.46 21.08 8.88
C ASP A 386 7.40 22.19 9.41
N THR A 387 8.05 22.93 8.51
CA THR A 387 9.02 24.00 8.83
C THR A 387 8.58 25.43 8.46
N GLU A 388 7.31 25.67 8.05
CA GLU A 388 6.79 27.03 7.73
C GLU A 388 6.99 28.01 8.91
N PHE A 389 7.07 27.50 10.16
CA PHE A 389 7.34 28.28 11.39
C PHE A 389 8.65 29.08 11.36
N LEU A 390 9.60 28.75 10.47
CA LEU A 390 10.83 29.53 10.30
C LEU A 390 10.55 30.93 9.72
N PHE A 391 9.48 31.08 8.92
CA PHE A 391 9.01 32.41 8.48
C PHE A 391 8.41 33.21 9.64
N ASP A 392 7.67 32.57 10.56
CA ASP A 392 7.17 33.23 11.77
C ASP A 392 8.30 33.60 12.74
N SER A 393 9.35 32.76 12.80
CA SER A 393 10.57 33.03 13.56
C SER A 393 11.30 34.27 13.01
N PHE A 394 11.49 34.34 11.69
CA PHE A 394 12.08 35.51 11.01
C PHE A 394 11.28 36.79 11.27
N ILE A 395 9.96 36.78 11.03
CA ILE A 395 9.08 37.94 11.25
C ILE A 395 9.01 38.32 12.74
N SER A 396 9.17 37.35 13.66
CA SER A 396 9.28 37.62 15.10
C SER A 396 10.60 38.31 15.49
N LEU A 397 11.73 37.95 14.86
CA LEU A 397 13.00 38.66 15.07
C LEU A 397 12.89 40.12 14.61
N VAL A 398 12.27 40.36 13.44
CA VAL A 398 12.05 41.71 12.91
C VAL A 398 11.20 42.54 13.87
N LYS A 399 10.05 41.99 14.34
CA LYS A 399 9.12 42.70 15.25
C LYS A 399 9.67 42.92 16.65
N ARG A 400 10.57 42.07 17.16
CA ARG A 400 11.16 42.20 18.52
C ARG A 400 12.44 43.05 18.53
N GLY A 401 13.21 43.05 17.45
CA GLY A 401 14.39 43.92 17.28
C GLY A 401 15.59 43.57 18.17
N LYS A 402 16.40 44.59 18.49
CA LYS A 402 17.75 44.47 19.07
C LYS A 402 17.77 43.66 20.37
N GLY A 403 18.67 42.68 20.41
CA GLY A 403 18.87 41.78 21.56
C GLY A 403 18.10 40.45 21.49
N THR A 404 17.22 40.28 20.49
CA THR A 404 16.51 39.02 20.26
C THR A 404 17.43 37.99 19.60
N THR A 405 17.57 36.81 20.21
CA THR A 405 18.33 35.68 19.62
C THR A 405 17.41 34.73 18.88
N VAL A 406 17.97 33.98 17.92
CA VAL A 406 17.25 32.98 17.11
C VAL A 406 16.57 31.94 18.01
N ALA A 407 17.28 31.41 19.01
CA ALA A 407 16.73 30.45 19.98
C ALA A 407 15.55 31.00 20.82
N SER A 408 15.31 32.32 20.86
CA SER A 408 14.20 32.93 21.60
C SER A 408 12.90 33.07 20.78
N VAL A 409 12.93 32.77 19.48
CA VAL A 409 11.77 32.82 18.57
C VAL A 409 11.36 31.45 17.99
N LEU A 410 12.25 30.45 18.06
CA LEU A 410 11.94 29.08 17.64
C LEU A 410 10.86 28.43 18.53
N PRO A 411 10.15 27.40 18.03
CA PRO A 411 9.32 26.53 18.85
C PRO A 411 10.11 25.97 20.04
N LYS A 412 9.52 26.06 21.24
CA LYS A 412 10.02 25.33 22.39
C LYS A 412 9.78 23.84 22.17
N ALA A 413 10.69 22.99 22.65
CA ALA A 413 10.42 21.56 22.72
C ALA A 413 9.13 21.28 23.50
N GLY A 414 8.48 20.16 23.18
CA GLY A 414 7.41 19.59 23.99
C GLY A 414 7.91 19.10 25.35
N ALA A 415 7.14 18.22 26.00
CA ALA A 415 7.66 17.49 27.15
C ALA A 415 8.88 16.66 26.71
N ALA A 416 10.00 16.74 27.44
CA ALA A 416 11.19 15.96 27.12
C ALA A 416 10.85 14.46 27.24
N ALA A 417 11.11 13.70 26.17
CA ALA A 417 10.91 12.25 26.17
C ALA A 417 11.69 11.62 27.32
N SER A 418 10.98 10.91 28.18
CA SER A 418 11.56 10.10 29.25
C SER A 418 11.23 8.64 28.95
N ARG A 419 12.26 7.78 28.96
CA ARG A 419 12.06 6.34 28.78
C ARG A 419 11.20 5.80 29.94
N VAL A 420 10.21 4.98 29.62
CA VAL A 420 9.30 4.41 30.60
C VAL A 420 9.96 3.20 31.24
N GLU A 421 10.30 3.29 32.53
CA GLU A 421 10.82 2.13 33.27
C GLU A 421 9.72 1.05 33.40
N VAL A 422 9.94 -0.08 32.74
CA VAL A 422 9.15 -1.33 32.86
C VAL A 422 10.09 -2.53 32.83
N SER A 423 9.70 -3.61 33.50
CA SER A 423 10.46 -4.84 33.66
C SER A 423 9.71 -6.08 33.17
N LYS A 424 8.37 -6.04 33.13
CA LYS A 424 7.51 -7.10 32.58
C LYS A 424 6.25 -6.50 31.96
N VAL A 425 6.11 -6.66 30.64
CA VAL A 425 4.96 -6.21 29.87
C VAL A 425 4.02 -7.36 29.55
N LEU A 426 2.73 -7.17 29.84
CA LEU A 426 1.65 -8.01 29.35
C LEU A 426 1.18 -7.50 27.97
N ILE A 427 1.09 -8.40 27.00
CA ILE A 427 0.64 -8.12 25.63
C ILE A 427 -0.64 -8.92 25.39
N LEU A 428 -1.70 -8.24 24.95
CA LEU A 428 -2.98 -8.86 24.59
C LEU A 428 -3.03 -9.10 23.07
N GLY A 429 -3.16 -10.37 22.67
CA GLY A 429 -3.44 -10.77 21.28
C GLY A 429 -4.91 -10.57 20.87
N SER A 430 -5.23 -10.86 19.62
CA SER A 430 -6.57 -10.69 19.02
C SER A 430 -7.62 -11.67 19.55
N GLY A 431 -7.22 -12.89 19.90
CA GLY A 431 -8.16 -13.99 20.11
C GLY A 431 -8.48 -14.72 18.81
N GLY A 432 -9.71 -15.22 18.68
CA GLY A 432 -10.16 -15.88 17.46
C GLY A 432 -10.24 -14.92 16.27
N LEU A 433 -9.97 -15.43 15.07
CA LEU A 433 -10.09 -14.68 13.82
C LEU A 433 -11.57 -14.49 13.45
N SER A 434 -11.92 -13.30 12.94
CA SER A 434 -13.26 -12.99 12.46
C SER A 434 -13.23 -11.95 11.34
N ILE A 435 -14.33 -11.78 10.58
CA ILE A 435 -14.42 -10.75 9.54
C ILE A 435 -14.14 -9.36 10.14
N GLY A 436 -13.16 -8.66 9.58
CA GLY A 436 -12.67 -7.37 10.08
C GLY A 436 -11.61 -7.43 11.20
N GLN A 437 -11.32 -8.60 11.78
CA GLN A 437 -10.27 -8.81 12.77
C GLN A 437 -9.52 -10.13 12.50
N ALA A 438 -8.51 -10.09 11.64
CA ALA A 438 -7.87 -11.29 11.09
C ALA A 438 -6.36 -11.36 11.45
N GLY A 439 -5.51 -11.87 10.55
CA GLY A 439 -4.13 -12.27 10.87
C GLY A 439 -3.18 -11.12 11.16
N GLU A 440 -3.56 -9.88 10.81
CA GLU A 440 -2.75 -8.67 11.01
C GLU A 440 -2.23 -8.49 12.45
N PHE A 441 -2.97 -9.00 13.43
CA PHE A 441 -2.62 -8.91 14.85
C PHE A 441 -1.61 -9.96 15.31
N ASP A 442 -1.56 -11.14 14.69
CA ASP A 442 -0.54 -12.15 14.98
C ASP A 442 0.84 -11.64 14.55
N TYR A 443 0.95 -11.05 13.36
CA TYR A 443 2.16 -10.32 12.93
C TYR A 443 2.48 -9.15 13.88
N SER A 444 1.50 -8.30 14.19
CA SER A 444 1.70 -7.10 15.01
C SER A 444 2.22 -7.42 16.41
N GLY A 445 1.59 -8.36 17.11
CA GLY A 445 2.00 -8.74 18.45
C GLY A 445 3.33 -9.50 18.52
N SER A 446 3.69 -10.22 17.45
CA SER A 446 5.02 -10.87 17.33
C SER A 446 6.14 -9.82 17.21
N GLN A 447 5.91 -8.72 16.48
CA GLN A 447 6.85 -7.59 16.43
C GLN A 447 6.97 -6.86 17.77
N ALA A 448 5.88 -6.79 18.55
CA ALA A 448 5.90 -6.18 19.87
C ALA A 448 6.81 -6.92 20.85
N VAL A 449 6.74 -8.27 20.87
CA VAL A 449 7.64 -9.09 21.69
C VAL A 449 9.10 -8.90 21.26
N LYS A 450 9.38 -8.89 19.95
CA LYS A 450 10.72 -8.61 19.40
C LYS A 450 11.29 -7.29 19.93
N ALA A 451 10.53 -6.20 19.81
CA ALA A 451 10.97 -4.87 20.24
C ALA A 451 11.26 -4.81 21.74
N MET A 452 10.41 -5.45 22.56
CA MET A 452 10.57 -5.54 24.03
C MET A 452 11.81 -6.34 24.43
N LYS A 453 12.05 -7.49 23.78
CA LYS A 453 13.20 -8.36 24.09
C LYS A 453 14.54 -7.73 23.73
N GLU A 454 14.61 -6.94 22.67
CA GLU A 454 15.80 -6.13 22.35
C GLU A 454 16.12 -5.07 23.44
N GLU A 455 15.10 -4.46 24.06
CA GLU A 455 15.29 -3.55 25.20
C GLU A 455 15.40 -4.28 26.56
N ASN A 456 15.50 -5.62 26.55
CA ASN A 456 15.62 -6.50 27.73
C ASN A 456 14.38 -6.52 28.67
N VAL A 457 13.21 -6.14 28.16
CA VAL A 457 11.94 -6.17 28.89
C VAL A 457 11.32 -7.58 28.80
N LYS A 458 10.85 -8.13 29.93
CA LYS A 458 10.18 -9.45 29.95
C LYS A 458 8.78 -9.36 29.35
N THR A 459 8.33 -10.45 28.74
CA THR A 459 7.11 -10.47 27.92
C THR A 459 6.17 -11.59 28.35
N VAL A 460 4.91 -11.23 28.63
CA VAL A 460 3.81 -12.18 28.84
C VAL A 460 2.80 -11.96 27.71
N LEU A 461 2.41 -13.03 27.02
CA LEU A 461 1.39 -12.99 25.98
C LEU A 461 0.11 -13.68 26.46
N MET A 462 -1.04 -13.05 26.25
CA MET A 462 -2.33 -13.72 26.24
C MET A 462 -2.87 -13.81 24.82
N ASN A 463 -3.09 -15.02 24.32
CA ASN A 463 -3.84 -15.27 23.08
C ASN A 463 -4.46 -16.68 23.13
N PRO A 464 -5.81 -16.83 23.09
CA PRO A 464 -6.46 -18.14 23.07
C PRO A 464 -6.40 -18.86 21.71
N ASN A 465 -5.97 -18.21 20.62
CA ASN A 465 -5.87 -18.85 19.31
C ASN A 465 -4.63 -19.76 19.25
N ILE A 466 -4.84 -21.08 19.37
CA ILE A 466 -3.78 -22.09 19.33
C ILE A 466 -3.12 -22.27 17.95
N ALA A 467 -3.73 -21.74 16.88
CA ALA A 467 -3.16 -21.74 15.53
C ALA A 467 -2.34 -20.47 15.22
N SER A 468 -2.39 -19.45 16.10
CA SER A 468 -1.66 -18.20 15.95
C SER A 468 -0.15 -18.44 15.93
N VAL A 469 0.53 -17.91 14.92
CA VAL A 469 2.00 -17.94 14.82
C VAL A 469 2.65 -17.32 16.06
N GLN A 470 2.03 -16.27 16.62
CA GLN A 470 2.44 -15.53 17.82
C GLN A 470 2.65 -16.44 19.05
N THR A 471 1.99 -17.59 19.10
CA THR A 471 2.06 -18.55 20.22
C THR A 471 3.05 -19.71 19.96
N ASN A 472 3.56 -19.83 18.73
CA ASN A 472 4.47 -20.88 18.26
C ASN A 472 5.89 -20.36 17.98
N GLU A 473 6.22 -19.17 18.50
CA GLU A 473 7.51 -18.56 18.21
C GLU A 473 8.64 -19.18 19.03
N THR A 474 9.84 -19.20 18.43
CA THR A 474 11.08 -19.64 19.11
C THR A 474 12.17 -18.61 18.84
N GLY A 475 12.91 -18.22 19.88
CA GLY A 475 13.93 -17.16 19.78
C GLY A 475 13.39 -15.76 20.08
N ILE A 476 13.80 -14.75 19.31
CA ILE A 476 13.68 -13.32 19.70
C ILE A 476 12.24 -12.79 19.75
N LYS A 477 11.28 -13.44 19.08
CA LYS A 477 9.87 -13.04 19.06
C LYS A 477 8.98 -13.86 20.03
N GLN A 478 9.51 -14.95 20.59
CA GLN A 478 8.80 -15.78 21.56
C GLN A 478 8.57 -15.01 22.86
N ALA A 479 7.33 -14.94 23.37
CA ALA A 479 7.07 -14.37 24.69
C ALA A 479 7.65 -15.27 25.81
N ASP A 480 8.08 -14.67 26.92
CA ASP A 480 8.68 -15.43 28.04
C ASP A 480 7.67 -16.28 28.81
N ALA A 481 6.38 -15.90 28.75
CA ALA A 481 5.24 -16.72 29.15
C ALA A 481 4.07 -16.53 28.16
N VAL A 482 3.30 -17.60 27.91
CA VAL A 482 2.14 -17.59 27.01
C VAL A 482 0.94 -18.20 27.73
N TYR A 483 -0.20 -17.50 27.70
CA TYR A 483 -1.46 -17.90 28.32
C TYR A 483 -2.55 -18.06 27.25
N PHE A 484 -2.95 -19.31 27.01
CA PHE A 484 -4.09 -19.67 26.16
C PHE A 484 -5.42 -19.47 26.91
N LEU A 485 -5.74 -18.22 27.23
CA LEU A 485 -6.94 -17.82 27.98
C LEU A 485 -7.76 -16.79 27.20
N PRO A 486 -9.11 -16.77 27.35
CA PRO A 486 -9.95 -15.76 26.71
C PRO A 486 -9.54 -14.33 27.07
N ILE A 487 -9.56 -13.42 26.08
CA ILE A 487 -9.23 -12.00 26.27
C ILE A 487 -10.46 -11.27 26.85
N THR A 488 -10.69 -11.46 28.15
CA THR A 488 -11.77 -10.80 28.90
C THR A 488 -11.24 -10.22 30.23
N PRO A 489 -11.88 -9.18 30.79
CA PRO A 489 -11.38 -8.53 32.01
C PRO A 489 -11.17 -9.50 33.18
N HIS A 490 -11.97 -10.57 33.28
CA HIS A 490 -11.78 -11.60 34.30
C HIS A 490 -10.44 -12.33 34.16
N PHE A 491 -10.18 -12.98 33.02
CA PHE A 491 -8.95 -13.75 32.83
C PHE A 491 -7.71 -12.88 32.79
N VAL A 492 -7.79 -11.67 32.20
CA VAL A 492 -6.68 -10.72 32.19
C VAL A 492 -6.35 -10.25 33.62
N THR A 493 -7.36 -10.06 34.49
CA THR A 493 -7.14 -9.77 35.92
C THR A 493 -6.42 -10.92 36.64
N GLU A 494 -6.76 -12.19 36.37
CA GLU A 494 -6.04 -13.32 36.97
C GLU A 494 -4.59 -13.45 36.47
N VAL A 495 -4.31 -13.16 35.20
CA VAL A 495 -2.92 -13.10 34.69
C VAL A 495 -2.15 -11.92 35.29
N ILE A 496 -2.77 -10.75 35.46
CA ILE A 496 -2.15 -9.60 36.16
C ILE A 496 -1.78 -9.97 37.61
N LYS A 497 -2.66 -10.69 38.34
CA LYS A 497 -2.36 -11.17 39.70
C LYS A 497 -1.24 -12.22 39.74
N ALA A 498 -1.16 -13.10 38.75
CA ALA A 498 -0.18 -14.19 38.72
C ALA A 498 1.21 -13.72 38.29
N GLU A 499 1.28 -12.83 37.28
CA GLU A 499 2.54 -12.38 36.69
C GLU A 499 3.05 -11.06 37.27
N CYS A 500 2.20 -10.23 37.85
CA CYS A 500 2.51 -8.87 38.31
C CYS A 500 3.29 -8.03 37.25
N PRO A 501 2.72 -7.83 36.04
CA PRO A 501 3.33 -6.96 35.03
C PRO A 501 3.28 -5.48 35.46
N ASP A 502 4.31 -4.71 35.09
CA ASP A 502 4.36 -3.25 35.31
C ASP A 502 4.00 -2.44 34.06
N GLY A 503 3.87 -3.11 32.89
CA GLY A 503 3.35 -2.52 31.65
C GLY A 503 2.29 -3.39 30.96
N LEU A 504 1.44 -2.75 30.15
CA LEU A 504 0.38 -3.37 29.35
C LEU A 504 0.35 -2.78 27.93
N ILE A 505 0.40 -3.66 26.91
CA ILE A 505 0.07 -3.35 25.52
C ILE A 505 -1.31 -3.92 25.19
N LEU A 506 -2.23 -3.02 24.85
CA LEU A 506 -3.62 -3.31 24.45
C LEU A 506 -3.95 -2.89 23.00
N GLY A 507 -3.11 -2.07 22.36
CA GLY A 507 -3.33 -1.51 21.02
C GLY A 507 -2.88 -2.40 19.85
N MET A 508 -2.62 -3.69 20.09
CA MET A 508 -2.03 -4.62 19.10
C MET A 508 -2.80 -5.94 18.92
N GLY A 509 -3.94 -6.10 19.61
CA GLY A 509 -4.82 -7.28 19.54
C GLY A 509 -6.24 -6.92 19.07
N GLY A 510 -6.35 -6.08 18.05
CA GLY A 510 -7.63 -5.64 17.49
C GLY A 510 -8.54 -4.91 18.48
N GLN A 511 -9.85 -4.99 18.21
CA GLN A 511 -10.88 -4.41 19.08
C GLN A 511 -11.06 -5.22 20.37
N THR A 512 -10.83 -6.53 20.33
CA THR A 512 -10.97 -7.42 21.51
C THR A 512 -10.00 -7.03 22.63
N ALA A 513 -8.71 -6.87 22.32
CA ALA A 513 -7.71 -6.41 23.29
C ALA A 513 -7.99 -4.98 23.78
N LEU A 514 -8.35 -4.08 22.85
CA LEU A 514 -8.60 -2.67 23.14
C LEU A 514 -9.80 -2.51 24.09
N ASN A 515 -10.96 -3.08 23.76
CA ASN A 515 -12.17 -3.00 24.59
C ASN A 515 -11.93 -3.66 25.97
N CYS A 516 -11.19 -4.77 26.03
CA CYS A 516 -10.82 -5.40 27.31
C CYS A 516 -9.91 -4.50 28.16
N GLY A 517 -8.92 -3.83 27.56
CA GLY A 517 -8.01 -2.93 28.27
C GLY A 517 -8.69 -1.64 28.75
N VAL A 518 -9.59 -1.06 27.93
CA VAL A 518 -10.44 0.07 28.31
C VAL A 518 -11.33 -0.28 29.51
N GLU A 519 -11.89 -1.49 29.55
CA GLU A 519 -12.76 -1.93 30.65
C GLU A 519 -11.97 -2.19 31.95
N LEU A 520 -10.77 -2.78 31.87
CA LEU A 520 -9.87 -2.94 33.02
C LEU A 520 -9.44 -1.59 33.63
N PHE A 521 -9.30 -0.56 32.80
CA PHE A 521 -9.05 0.82 33.24
C PHE A 521 -10.29 1.41 33.93
N LYS A 522 -11.48 1.30 33.33
CA LYS A 522 -12.76 1.77 33.91
C LYS A 522 -13.07 1.12 35.26
N GLN A 523 -12.73 -0.17 35.42
CA GLN A 523 -12.87 -0.91 36.68
C GLN A 523 -11.77 -0.61 37.72
N GLY A 524 -10.78 0.23 37.39
CA GLY A 524 -9.66 0.59 38.28
C GLY A 524 -8.62 -0.52 38.49
N VAL A 525 -8.73 -1.66 37.79
CA VAL A 525 -7.84 -2.81 37.96
C VAL A 525 -6.39 -2.45 37.66
N LEU A 526 -6.16 -1.71 36.56
CA LEU A 526 -4.79 -1.30 36.18
C LEU A 526 -4.14 -0.43 37.29
N GLN A 527 -4.91 0.46 37.91
CA GLN A 527 -4.44 1.27 39.04
C GLN A 527 -4.21 0.42 40.31
N GLN A 528 -5.10 -0.55 40.59
CA GLN A 528 -5.00 -1.44 41.76
C GLN A 528 -3.70 -2.26 41.77
N TYR A 529 -3.25 -2.73 40.62
CA TYR A 529 -2.03 -3.55 40.48
C TYR A 529 -0.81 -2.78 39.98
N GLY A 530 -0.92 -1.46 39.75
CA GLY A 530 0.19 -0.60 39.33
C GLY A 530 0.63 -0.76 37.87
N VAL A 531 -0.23 -1.30 37.00
CA VAL A 531 0.08 -1.62 35.61
C VAL A 531 -0.04 -0.36 34.74
N LYS A 532 1.07 0.05 34.09
CA LYS A 532 1.10 1.19 33.16
C LYS A 532 0.58 0.76 31.78
N VAL A 533 -0.31 1.53 31.17
CA VAL A 533 -0.59 1.36 29.73
C VAL A 533 0.56 1.97 28.94
N LEU A 534 1.10 1.23 27.97
CA LEU A 534 2.26 1.65 27.16
C LEU A 534 1.83 2.08 25.76
N GLY A 535 2.40 3.19 25.28
CA GLY A 535 1.98 3.86 24.05
C GLY A 535 0.80 4.80 24.29
N THR A 536 -0.23 4.72 23.43
CA THR A 536 -1.43 5.56 23.50
C THR A 536 -2.20 5.37 24.82
N SER A 537 -2.61 6.46 25.47
CA SER A 537 -3.37 6.38 26.73
C SER A 537 -4.81 5.91 26.51
N VAL A 538 -5.44 5.40 27.57
CA VAL A 538 -6.83 4.92 27.51
C VAL A 538 -7.81 6.07 27.27
N GLU A 539 -7.50 7.26 27.78
CA GLU A 539 -8.27 8.49 27.55
C GLU A 539 -8.22 8.91 26.07
N SER A 540 -7.05 8.84 25.43
CA SER A 540 -6.91 9.08 23.99
C SER A 540 -7.67 8.04 23.15
N ILE A 541 -7.61 6.77 23.55
CA ILE A 541 -8.35 5.68 22.88
C ILE A 541 -9.87 5.86 23.03
N MET A 542 -10.36 6.17 24.23
CA MET A 542 -11.78 6.48 24.45
C MET A 542 -12.24 7.70 23.65
N ALA A 543 -11.37 8.69 23.44
CA ALA A 543 -11.65 9.87 22.63
C ALA A 543 -11.68 9.61 21.10
N THR A 544 -11.23 8.45 20.62
CA THR A 544 -11.33 8.05 19.20
C THR A 544 -12.41 6.99 18.96
N GLU A 545 -12.67 6.12 19.95
CA GLU A 545 -13.66 5.03 19.87
C GLU A 545 -15.11 5.49 20.16
N ASP A 546 -15.27 6.48 21.04
CA ASP A 546 -16.56 7.16 21.27
C ASP A 546 -16.75 8.25 20.20
N ARG A 547 -17.82 8.12 19.40
CA ARG A 547 -18.04 8.98 18.24
C ARG A 547 -18.45 10.41 18.62
N LYS A 548 -18.96 10.63 19.84
CA LYS A 548 -19.20 11.98 20.36
C LYS A 548 -17.91 12.63 20.84
N LEU A 549 -17.11 11.95 21.66
CA LEU A 549 -15.84 12.51 22.14
C LEU A 549 -14.89 12.85 20.99
N PHE A 550 -14.90 12.03 19.93
CA PHE A 550 -14.16 12.27 18.69
C PHE A 550 -14.64 13.55 17.97
N SER A 551 -15.96 13.71 17.80
CA SER A 551 -16.59 14.89 17.21
C SER A 551 -16.28 16.18 18.00
N ASP A 552 -16.40 16.13 19.33
CA ASP A 552 -16.06 17.25 20.23
C ASP A 552 -14.57 17.63 20.11
N LYS A 553 -13.67 16.63 20.08
CA LYS A 553 -12.21 16.84 19.97
C LYS A 553 -11.76 17.42 18.64
N LEU A 554 -12.35 17.01 17.52
CA LEU A 554 -12.07 17.63 16.22
C LEU A 554 -12.64 19.05 16.12
N THR A 555 -13.78 19.30 16.78
CA THR A 555 -14.36 20.64 16.89
C THR A 555 -13.46 21.59 17.71
N GLU A 556 -12.84 21.13 18.80
CA GLU A 556 -11.82 21.89 19.55
C GLU A 556 -10.61 22.30 18.68
N LEU A 557 -10.23 21.48 17.70
CA LEU A 557 -9.14 21.74 16.77
C LEU A 557 -9.56 22.59 15.55
N ASN A 558 -10.86 22.87 15.37
CA ASN A 558 -11.46 23.50 14.18
C ASN A 558 -11.26 22.67 12.89
N GLU A 559 -11.17 21.34 13.00
CA GLU A 559 -11.08 20.45 11.84
C GLU A 559 -12.47 20.06 11.30
N MET A 560 -12.54 19.71 10.01
CA MET A 560 -13.81 19.42 9.35
C MET A 560 -14.29 17.99 9.59
N ILE A 561 -15.46 17.87 10.22
CA ILE A 561 -16.24 16.63 10.36
C ILE A 561 -17.56 16.75 9.60
N ALA A 562 -18.07 15.63 9.08
CA ALA A 562 -19.36 15.63 8.40
C ALA A 562 -20.50 15.92 9.41
N PRO A 563 -21.53 16.70 9.05
CA PRO A 563 -22.66 17.01 9.93
C PRO A 563 -23.30 15.73 10.48
N SER A 564 -23.27 15.58 11.80
CA SER A 564 -23.56 14.31 12.47
C SER A 564 -24.11 14.49 13.89
N PHE A 565 -24.79 13.45 14.39
CA PHE A 565 -25.26 13.35 15.76
C PHE A 565 -25.00 11.94 16.29
N ALA A 566 -24.33 11.83 17.44
CA ALA A 566 -24.27 10.58 18.20
C ALA A 566 -25.59 10.38 18.96
N VAL A 567 -26.17 9.19 18.90
CA VAL A 567 -27.50 8.87 19.43
C VAL A 567 -27.53 7.49 20.06
N GLU A 568 -28.36 7.35 21.10
CA GLU A 568 -28.52 6.14 21.93
C GLU A 568 -29.92 5.52 21.77
N SER A 569 -30.73 6.03 20.83
CA SER A 569 -32.08 5.52 20.55
C SER A 569 -32.44 5.65 19.06
N ILE A 570 -33.38 4.81 18.60
CA ILE A 570 -33.99 4.90 17.26
C ILE A 570 -34.74 6.22 17.07
N GLU A 571 -35.47 6.66 18.09
CA GLU A 571 -36.27 7.90 18.02
C GLU A 571 -35.38 9.13 17.78
N ASP A 572 -34.19 9.15 18.39
CA ASP A 572 -33.21 10.22 18.21
C ASP A 572 -32.40 10.06 16.92
N ALA A 573 -32.19 8.84 16.43
CA ALA A 573 -31.62 8.59 15.11
C ALA A 573 -32.50 9.15 13.98
N LEU A 574 -33.83 8.97 14.08
CA LEU A 574 -34.79 9.56 13.14
C LEU A 574 -34.73 11.09 13.19
N LYS A 575 -34.80 11.71 14.39
CA LYS A 575 -34.66 13.17 14.58
C LYS A 575 -33.31 13.72 14.10
N ALA A 576 -32.24 12.91 14.13
CA ALA A 576 -30.93 13.27 13.59
C ALA A 576 -30.95 13.29 12.06
N ALA A 577 -31.52 12.25 11.44
CA ALA A 577 -31.64 12.16 9.99
C ALA A 577 -32.58 13.22 9.39
N GLU A 578 -33.66 13.62 10.08
CA GLU A 578 -34.49 14.77 9.69
C GLU A 578 -33.67 16.08 9.60
N LYS A 579 -32.79 16.33 10.57
CA LYS A 579 -31.95 17.54 10.64
C LYS A 579 -30.83 17.55 9.59
N ILE A 580 -30.24 16.38 9.33
CA ILE A 580 -29.17 16.21 8.34
C ILE A 580 -29.73 16.18 6.91
N SER A 581 -30.96 15.68 6.75
CA SER A 581 -31.59 15.22 5.49
C SER A 581 -30.93 13.97 4.90
N TYR A 582 -31.77 13.05 4.41
CA TYR A 582 -31.33 11.82 3.72
C TYR A 582 -30.67 12.10 2.36
N PRO A 583 -29.74 11.24 1.88
CA PRO A 583 -29.25 10.01 2.52
C PRO A 583 -28.28 10.28 3.68
N VAL A 584 -28.37 9.45 4.72
CA VAL A 584 -27.44 9.45 5.86
C VAL A 584 -26.61 8.17 5.90
N MET A 585 -25.46 8.22 6.54
CA MET A 585 -24.68 7.06 6.99
C MET A 585 -24.97 6.83 8.47
N ILE A 586 -25.01 5.57 8.93
CA ILE A 586 -24.83 5.26 10.35
C ILE A 586 -23.54 4.46 10.58
N ARG A 587 -22.85 4.71 11.70
CA ARG A 587 -21.70 3.91 12.17
C ARG A 587 -21.80 3.63 13.67
N SER A 588 -21.36 2.45 14.09
CA SER A 588 -21.29 2.05 15.49
C SER A 588 -20.11 2.69 16.24
N ALA A 589 -20.26 2.93 17.54
CA ALA A 589 -19.14 3.19 18.45
C ALA A 589 -18.53 1.87 18.99
N TYR A 590 -17.24 1.90 19.37
CA TYR A 590 -16.46 0.78 19.94
C TYR A 590 -16.42 -0.52 19.10
N ALA A 591 -16.51 -0.41 17.77
CA ALA A 591 -16.59 -1.52 16.83
C ALA A 591 -15.75 -1.28 15.56
N LEU A 592 -15.19 -2.36 15.00
CA LEU A 592 -14.39 -2.35 13.77
C LEU A 592 -15.14 -2.92 12.56
N GLY A 593 -14.53 -2.83 11.37
CA GLY A 593 -15.04 -3.41 10.12
C GLY A 593 -16.40 -2.86 9.66
N GLY A 594 -16.82 -1.71 10.22
CA GLY A 594 -18.14 -1.14 10.01
C GLY A 594 -19.29 -2.02 10.50
N LEU A 595 -19.09 -2.84 11.54
CA LEU A 595 -20.15 -3.67 12.13
C LEU A 595 -21.36 -2.80 12.53
N GLY A 596 -22.55 -3.12 12.00
CA GLY A 596 -23.78 -2.35 12.22
C GLY A 596 -23.88 -1.03 11.43
N SER A 597 -22.91 -0.71 10.57
CA SER A 597 -22.95 0.49 9.72
C SER A 597 -23.71 0.29 8.41
N GLY A 598 -24.08 1.39 7.77
CA GLY A 598 -24.70 1.37 6.44
C GLY A 598 -25.30 2.71 6.01
N ILE A 599 -25.54 2.81 4.71
CA ILE A 599 -26.17 3.98 4.07
C ILE A 599 -27.69 3.81 4.15
N CYS A 600 -28.37 4.79 4.74
CA CYS A 600 -29.82 4.87 4.82
C CYS A 600 -30.31 5.92 3.82
N PRO A 601 -30.90 5.53 2.67
CA PRO A 601 -31.51 6.47 1.72
C PRO A 601 -32.83 7.08 2.22
N ASP A 602 -33.45 6.45 3.22
CA ASP A 602 -34.78 6.78 3.74
C ASP A 602 -34.95 6.30 5.20
N GLU A 603 -36.11 6.66 5.78
CA GLU A 603 -36.53 6.33 7.15
C GLU A 603 -36.72 4.81 7.38
N GLU A 604 -37.25 4.08 6.40
CA GLU A 604 -37.44 2.62 6.50
C GLU A 604 -36.09 1.90 6.63
N SER A 605 -35.12 2.31 5.81
CA SER A 605 -33.74 1.82 5.87
C SER A 605 -33.04 2.17 7.19
N LEU A 606 -33.27 3.36 7.73
CA LEU A 606 -32.70 3.78 9.02
C LEU A 606 -33.31 3.02 10.20
N LEU A 607 -34.62 2.76 10.17
CA LEU A 607 -35.32 1.98 11.20
C LEU A 607 -34.82 0.53 11.23
N ASP A 608 -34.73 -0.14 10.08
CA ASP A 608 -34.25 -1.52 9.97
C ASP A 608 -32.78 -1.66 10.41
N LEU A 609 -31.91 -0.80 9.88
CA LEU A 609 -30.47 -0.89 10.13
C LEU A 609 -30.08 -0.41 11.52
N GLY A 610 -30.67 0.70 11.99
CA GLY A 610 -30.45 1.21 13.35
C GLY A 610 -30.88 0.19 14.41
N THR A 611 -31.99 -0.53 14.19
CA THR A 611 -32.46 -1.55 15.14
C THR A 611 -31.48 -2.71 15.25
N LYS A 612 -30.80 -3.06 14.15
CA LYS A 612 -29.72 -4.07 14.14
C LYS A 612 -28.45 -3.55 14.80
N ALA A 613 -28.10 -2.28 14.59
CA ALA A 613 -26.93 -1.66 15.21
C ALA A 613 -27.05 -1.58 16.74
N PHE A 614 -28.21 -1.16 17.27
CA PHE A 614 -28.45 -1.10 18.72
C PHE A 614 -28.53 -2.47 19.42
N ALA A 615 -28.61 -3.58 18.67
CA ALA A 615 -28.43 -4.92 19.22
C ALA A 615 -26.94 -5.30 19.45
N MET A 616 -25.99 -4.47 18.98
CA MET A 616 -24.54 -4.71 19.02
C MET A 616 -23.75 -3.60 19.70
N THR A 617 -24.26 -2.37 19.75
CA THR A 617 -23.64 -1.23 20.44
C THR A 617 -24.69 -0.34 21.10
N ASN A 618 -24.29 0.42 22.13
CA ASN A 618 -25.20 1.35 22.82
C ASN A 618 -25.31 2.73 22.12
N GLN A 619 -24.40 3.05 21.19
CA GLN A 619 -24.30 4.36 20.55
C GLN A 619 -24.00 4.20 19.05
N ILE A 620 -24.77 4.90 18.21
CA ILE A 620 -24.48 5.06 16.78
C ILE A 620 -24.27 6.54 16.46
N LEU A 621 -23.43 6.82 15.47
CA LEU A 621 -23.29 8.12 14.83
C LEU A 621 -24.16 8.15 13.57
N VAL A 622 -25.15 9.05 13.50
CA VAL A 622 -25.90 9.36 12.27
C VAL A 622 -25.22 10.55 11.60
N GLU A 623 -24.82 10.42 10.34
CA GLU A 623 -23.95 11.37 9.63
C GLU A 623 -24.44 11.66 8.20
N LYS A 624 -24.20 12.88 7.71
CA LYS A 624 -24.41 13.27 6.31
C LYS A 624 -23.65 12.35 5.36
N SER A 625 -24.34 11.74 4.39
CA SER A 625 -23.66 10.91 3.39
C SER A 625 -22.68 11.71 2.53
N VAL A 626 -21.44 11.22 2.45
CA VAL A 626 -20.36 11.67 1.55
C VAL A 626 -20.05 10.61 0.49
N VAL A 627 -21.04 9.80 0.12
CA VAL A 627 -20.86 8.70 -0.84
C VAL A 627 -20.38 9.21 -2.19
N GLY A 628 -19.36 8.54 -2.74
CA GLY A 628 -18.71 8.92 -4.01
C GLY A 628 -17.60 9.96 -3.89
N TRP A 629 -17.21 10.36 -2.67
CA TRP A 629 -16.00 11.14 -2.42
C TRP A 629 -14.75 10.24 -2.47
N LYS A 630 -13.56 10.81 -2.72
CA LYS A 630 -12.30 10.05 -2.66
C LYS A 630 -12.03 9.67 -1.20
N GLU A 631 -11.71 8.41 -0.94
CA GLU A 631 -11.36 7.92 0.39
C GLU A 631 -9.85 7.72 0.47
N ILE A 632 -9.19 8.44 1.39
CA ILE A 632 -7.74 8.54 1.53
C ILE A 632 -7.36 8.19 2.96
N GLU A 633 -6.48 7.21 3.16
CA GLU A 633 -5.96 6.83 4.48
C GLU A 633 -4.50 7.27 4.62
N TYR A 634 -4.10 7.69 5.83
CA TYR A 634 -2.70 7.89 6.19
C TYR A 634 -2.36 7.06 7.43
N GLU A 635 -1.23 6.36 7.40
CA GLU A 635 -0.65 5.69 8.57
C GLU A 635 0.41 6.60 9.20
N VAL A 636 0.15 7.04 10.44
CA VAL A 636 0.89 8.10 11.13
C VAL A 636 1.59 7.55 12.36
N VAL A 637 2.87 7.91 12.54
CA VAL A 637 3.66 7.55 13.72
C VAL A 637 4.09 8.80 14.46
N ARG A 638 3.79 8.87 15.75
CA ARG A 638 4.18 9.96 16.66
C ARG A 638 4.87 9.40 17.91
N ASP A 639 5.99 9.99 18.30
CA ASP A 639 6.76 9.56 19.46
C ASP A 639 6.57 10.44 20.72
N ALA A 640 7.23 10.04 21.81
CA ALA A 640 7.17 10.74 23.10
C ALA A 640 7.95 12.07 23.13
N ALA A 641 8.68 12.43 22.06
CA ALA A 641 9.38 13.70 21.90
C ALA A 641 8.61 14.70 21.01
N ASP A 642 7.40 14.33 20.57
CA ASP A 642 6.57 15.08 19.61
C ASP A 642 7.13 15.12 18.17
N ASN A 643 7.96 14.14 17.80
CA ASN A 643 8.28 13.89 16.40
C ASN A 643 7.11 13.10 15.78
N CYS A 644 6.58 13.56 14.65
CA CYS A 644 5.40 12.97 14.00
C CYS A 644 5.61 12.89 12.48
N ILE A 645 5.28 11.75 11.87
CA ILE A 645 5.55 11.43 10.46
C ILE A 645 4.40 10.66 9.81
N ALA A 646 4.18 10.87 8.51
CA ALA A 646 3.25 10.10 7.69
C ALA A 646 4.00 8.98 6.94
N VAL A 647 3.87 7.73 7.41
CA VAL A 647 4.64 6.58 6.92
C VAL A 647 4.09 6.01 5.62
N CYS A 648 2.78 6.10 5.38
CA CYS A 648 2.15 5.65 4.15
C CYS A 648 0.89 6.47 3.85
N SER A 649 0.65 6.78 2.59
CA SER A 649 -0.66 7.21 2.10
C SER A 649 -1.29 6.10 1.25
N MET A 650 -2.60 5.96 1.35
CA MET A 650 -3.40 5.01 0.59
C MET A 650 -4.58 5.72 -0.06
N GLU A 651 -4.98 5.27 -1.26
CA GLU A 651 -6.14 5.77 -1.98
C GLU A 651 -7.04 4.59 -2.39
N ASN A 652 -8.32 4.67 -2.05
CA ASN A 652 -9.29 3.66 -2.45
C ASN A 652 -9.74 3.94 -3.88
N ILE A 653 -9.71 2.89 -4.71
CA ILE A 653 -10.25 2.95 -6.08
C ILE A 653 -11.77 3.03 -6.02
N ASP A 654 -12.41 2.16 -5.21
CA ASP A 654 -13.82 2.28 -4.86
C ASP A 654 -14.00 3.46 -3.88
N ALA A 655 -14.83 4.43 -4.29
CA ALA A 655 -15.06 5.66 -3.54
C ALA A 655 -15.89 5.44 -2.25
N MET A 656 -15.90 6.46 -1.37
CA MET A 656 -16.63 6.49 -0.10
C MET A 656 -18.00 5.82 -0.18
N GLY A 657 -18.27 4.89 0.75
CA GLY A 657 -19.50 4.09 0.80
C GLY A 657 -19.25 2.59 0.68
N VAL A 658 -18.07 2.19 0.20
CA VAL A 658 -17.47 0.87 0.44
C VAL A 658 -16.45 1.03 1.58
N HIS A 659 -16.40 0.11 2.54
CA HIS A 659 -15.43 0.15 3.65
C HIS A 659 -14.02 -0.16 3.15
N THR A 660 -12.98 0.53 3.63
CA THR A 660 -11.56 0.36 3.18
C THR A 660 -11.10 -1.10 3.11
N GLY A 661 -11.43 -1.90 4.14
CA GLY A 661 -11.23 -3.35 4.18
C GLY A 661 -11.87 -4.14 3.03
N ASP A 662 -13.04 -3.74 2.54
CA ASP A 662 -13.74 -4.29 1.36
C ASP A 662 -13.49 -3.49 0.05
N SER A 663 -12.75 -2.39 0.09
CA SER A 663 -12.34 -1.62 -1.08
C SER A 663 -11.08 -2.19 -1.75
N VAL A 664 -10.93 -1.93 -3.06
CA VAL A 664 -9.62 -2.01 -3.73
C VAL A 664 -8.82 -0.76 -3.40
N VAL A 665 -7.56 -0.93 -3.00
CA VAL A 665 -6.71 0.15 -2.46
C VAL A 665 -5.37 0.20 -3.18
N VAL A 666 -4.79 1.39 -3.39
CA VAL A 666 -3.43 1.57 -3.91
C VAL A 666 -2.56 2.39 -2.95
N ALA A 667 -1.25 2.11 -2.95
CA ALA A 667 -0.24 2.90 -2.24
C ALA A 667 0.99 3.14 -3.15
N PRO A 668 1.57 4.36 -3.19
CA PRO A 668 1.02 5.59 -2.63
C PRO A 668 -0.24 6.05 -3.39
N SER A 669 -0.94 7.07 -2.88
CA SER A 669 -2.05 7.73 -3.58
C SER A 669 -1.63 8.22 -4.98
N GLN A 670 -2.54 8.16 -5.96
CA GLN A 670 -2.25 8.31 -7.39
C GLN A 670 -2.93 9.53 -8.05
N THR A 671 -4.04 10.04 -7.50
CA THR A 671 -4.88 11.06 -8.16
C THR A 671 -4.97 12.40 -7.41
N LEU A 672 -4.05 12.64 -6.47
CA LEU A 672 -3.95 13.88 -5.68
C LEU A 672 -2.88 14.84 -6.24
N ALA A 673 -3.17 16.14 -6.23
CA ALA A 673 -2.18 17.21 -6.39
C ALA A 673 -1.33 17.40 -5.11
N ASN A 674 -0.23 18.16 -5.17
CA ASN A 674 0.57 18.45 -3.98
C ASN A 674 -0.24 19.23 -2.92
N GLU A 675 -1.05 20.20 -3.35
CA GLU A 675 -1.95 20.97 -2.48
C GLU A 675 -2.88 20.05 -1.67
N GLU A 676 -3.47 19.04 -2.31
CA GLU A 676 -4.38 18.06 -1.67
C GLU A 676 -3.62 17.07 -0.77
N PHE A 677 -2.51 16.52 -1.26
CA PHE A 677 -1.69 15.56 -0.50
C PHE A 677 -1.15 16.19 0.78
N GLN A 678 -0.49 17.35 0.67
CA GLN A 678 0.11 18.02 1.83
C GLN A 678 -0.98 18.57 2.77
N MET A 679 -2.10 19.11 2.26
CA MET A 679 -3.23 19.51 3.11
C MET A 679 -3.72 18.36 4.00
N LEU A 680 -3.90 17.17 3.44
CA LEU A 680 -4.36 16.00 4.21
C LEU A 680 -3.26 15.46 5.14
N ARG A 681 -2.00 15.41 4.69
CA ARG A 681 -0.84 15.03 5.53
C ARG A 681 -0.71 15.95 6.76
N ASP A 682 -0.84 17.26 6.58
CA ASP A 682 -0.77 18.27 7.64
C ASP A 682 -1.95 18.17 8.63
N ARG A 683 -3.00 17.41 8.30
CA ARG A 683 -4.05 16.99 9.25
C ARG A 683 -3.78 15.63 9.86
N ALA A 684 -3.26 14.68 9.08
CA ALA A 684 -2.85 13.36 9.55
C ALA A 684 -1.78 13.47 10.66
N ILE A 685 -0.84 14.41 10.54
CA ILE A 685 0.18 14.66 11.58
C ILE A 685 -0.42 15.13 12.92
N LYS A 686 -1.68 15.58 12.95
CA LYS A 686 -2.43 15.86 14.19
C LYS A 686 -3.11 14.61 14.76
N CYS A 687 -3.68 13.74 13.90
CA CYS A 687 -4.31 12.46 14.29
C CYS A 687 -4.20 11.40 13.16
N ASN A 688 -4.09 10.11 13.49
CA ASN A 688 -4.00 9.01 12.51
C ASN A 688 -5.35 8.77 11.77
N ILE A 689 -5.56 9.37 10.58
CA ILE A 689 -6.90 9.62 10.01
C ILE A 689 -7.21 8.85 8.69
N GLN A 690 -8.49 8.45 8.54
CA GLN A 690 -9.17 8.25 7.26
C GLN A 690 -9.96 9.51 6.83
N PHE A 691 -9.76 9.99 5.60
CA PHE A 691 -10.41 11.19 5.05
C PHE A 691 -11.35 10.87 3.89
N ALA A 692 -12.48 11.59 3.82
CA ALA A 692 -13.22 11.80 2.58
C ALA A 692 -12.80 13.14 1.95
N LEU A 693 -12.26 13.13 0.75
CA LEU A 693 -11.91 14.33 -0.04
C LEU A 693 -12.90 14.51 -1.20
N HIS A 694 -13.44 15.72 -1.37
CA HIS A 694 -14.35 16.03 -2.46
C HIS A 694 -13.63 15.95 -3.81
N PRO A 695 -14.15 15.22 -4.82
CA PRO A 695 -13.39 14.90 -6.03
C PRO A 695 -13.10 16.12 -6.94
N THR A 696 -13.68 17.29 -6.66
CA THR A 696 -13.43 18.53 -7.44
C THR A 696 -13.23 19.79 -6.58
N SER A 697 -12.77 19.68 -5.33
CA SER A 697 -12.38 20.83 -4.49
C SER A 697 -11.49 20.40 -3.33
N LEU A 698 -11.02 21.36 -2.54
CA LEU A 698 -10.28 21.12 -1.29
C LEU A 698 -11.21 20.87 -0.06
N GLU A 699 -12.51 20.63 -0.27
CA GLU A 699 -13.41 20.27 0.83
C GLU A 699 -13.14 18.83 1.25
N TYR A 700 -12.87 18.60 2.55
CA TYR A 700 -12.66 17.28 3.11
C TYR A 700 -13.43 17.11 4.42
N TYR A 701 -13.66 15.86 4.81
CA TYR A 701 -14.12 15.48 6.14
C TYR A 701 -13.26 14.37 6.71
N ILE A 702 -12.91 14.50 7.99
CA ILE A 702 -12.32 13.43 8.78
C ILE A 702 -13.42 12.41 9.10
N ILE A 703 -13.16 11.14 8.80
CA ILE A 703 -14.13 10.04 8.94
C ILE A 703 -13.92 9.29 10.26
N GLU A 704 -12.71 8.79 10.52
CA GLU A 704 -12.34 8.22 11.80
C GLU A 704 -10.82 8.20 12.05
N VAL A 705 -10.46 7.92 13.30
CA VAL A 705 -9.08 7.69 13.76
C VAL A 705 -9.02 6.32 14.43
N ASN A 706 -8.16 5.43 13.92
CA ASN A 706 -7.87 4.16 14.59
C ASN A 706 -6.63 4.34 15.47
N ALA A 707 -6.81 4.42 16.80
CA ALA A 707 -5.74 4.64 17.79
C ALA A 707 -4.98 3.36 18.20
N ARG A 708 -5.00 2.35 17.34
CA ARG A 708 -4.41 1.01 17.48
C ARG A 708 -3.91 0.52 16.12
N LEU A 709 -3.13 -0.55 16.11
CA LEU A 709 -2.80 -1.25 14.87
C LEU A 709 -4.08 -1.78 14.19
N SER A 710 -3.97 -1.97 12.88
CA SER A 710 -5.07 -2.17 11.94
C SER A 710 -4.64 -2.99 10.72
N ARG A 711 -5.60 -3.43 9.90
CA ARG A 711 -5.35 -3.99 8.56
C ARG A 711 -4.54 -3.02 7.69
N SER A 712 -4.92 -1.75 7.68
CA SER A 712 -4.23 -0.65 6.98
C SER A 712 -2.76 -0.54 7.43
N SER A 713 -2.45 -0.71 8.71
CA SER A 713 -1.08 -0.66 9.25
C SER A 713 -0.23 -1.89 8.88
N ALA A 714 -0.85 -3.07 8.78
CA ALA A 714 -0.17 -4.27 8.29
C ALA A 714 0.12 -4.14 6.79
N LEU A 715 -0.88 -3.74 6.00
CA LEU A 715 -0.75 -3.44 4.58
C LEU A 715 0.34 -2.39 4.31
N ALA A 716 0.32 -1.26 5.02
CA ALA A 716 1.34 -0.22 4.94
C ALA A 716 2.73 -0.73 5.32
N SER A 717 2.86 -1.58 6.35
CA SER A 717 4.14 -2.20 6.72
C SER A 717 4.71 -3.05 5.59
N LYS A 718 3.87 -3.88 4.94
CA LYS A 718 4.29 -4.69 3.78
C LYS A 718 4.54 -3.83 2.54
N ALA A 719 3.76 -2.77 2.31
CA ALA A 719 3.87 -1.88 1.15
C ALA A 719 5.15 -1.03 1.17
N THR A 720 5.55 -0.54 2.36
CA THR A 720 6.69 0.38 2.53
C THR A 720 7.98 -0.32 2.93
N GLY A 721 7.90 -1.49 3.58
CA GLY A 721 9.02 -2.11 4.31
C GLY A 721 9.26 -1.50 5.70
N TYR A 722 8.44 -0.55 6.15
CA TYR A 722 8.55 0.11 7.46
C TYR A 722 7.79 -0.70 8.52
N PRO A 723 8.43 -1.30 9.53
CA PRO A 723 7.75 -2.21 10.46
C PRO A 723 6.99 -1.45 11.56
N LEU A 724 5.80 -0.92 11.23
CA LEU A 724 4.99 -0.05 12.11
C LEU A 724 4.79 -0.64 13.52
N ALA A 725 4.45 -1.93 13.62
CA ALA A 725 4.21 -2.59 14.91
C ALA A 725 5.45 -2.66 15.81
N PHE A 726 6.63 -2.91 15.23
CA PHE A 726 7.92 -2.94 15.96
C PHE A 726 8.29 -1.55 16.47
N ILE A 727 8.11 -0.53 15.61
CA ILE A 727 8.46 0.86 15.91
C ILE A 727 7.50 1.46 16.93
N ALA A 728 6.20 1.16 16.83
CA ALA A 728 5.21 1.50 17.86
C ALA A 728 5.54 0.88 19.22
N ALA A 729 6.03 -0.36 19.27
CA ALA A 729 6.45 -1.00 20.52
C ALA A 729 7.73 -0.38 21.13
N LYS A 730 8.68 0.11 20.31
CA LYS A 730 9.82 0.92 20.79
C LYS A 730 9.37 2.29 21.33
N ILE A 731 8.47 2.97 20.61
CA ILE A 731 7.88 4.25 21.03
C ILE A 731 7.09 4.11 22.34
N ALA A 732 6.41 2.99 22.55
CA ALA A 732 5.68 2.68 23.78
C ALA A 732 6.58 2.59 25.04
N LEU A 733 7.90 2.46 24.87
CA LEU A 733 8.92 2.55 25.93
C LEU A 733 9.53 3.96 26.08
N GLY A 734 9.05 4.95 25.33
CA GLY A 734 9.57 6.33 25.33
C GLY A 734 10.83 6.54 24.48
N ILE A 735 11.12 5.63 23.54
CA ILE A 735 12.26 5.76 22.62
C ILE A 735 11.83 6.62 21.41
N PRO A 736 12.53 7.73 21.10
CA PRO A 736 12.15 8.60 19.99
C PRO A 736 12.60 8.05 18.63
N LEU A 737 11.90 8.43 17.56
CA LEU A 737 12.12 7.96 16.18
C LEU A 737 13.58 8.09 15.68
N PRO A 738 14.36 9.14 16.03
CA PRO A 738 15.77 9.23 15.63
C PRO A 738 16.70 8.23 16.35
N GLU A 739 16.33 7.71 17.53
CA GLU A 739 17.08 6.64 18.22
C GLU A 739 16.73 5.25 17.67
N ILE A 740 15.54 5.09 17.09
CA ILE A 740 15.09 3.82 16.49
C ILE A 740 15.76 3.67 15.12
N LYS A 741 16.40 2.53 14.88
CA LYS A 741 17.12 2.22 13.63
C LYS A 741 16.20 1.69 12.54
N ASN A 742 16.38 2.15 11.30
CA ASN A 742 15.79 1.54 10.10
C ASN A 742 16.45 0.19 9.82
N VAL A 743 15.66 -0.88 9.88
CA VAL A 743 16.12 -2.26 9.67
C VAL A 743 16.40 -2.60 8.20
N MET A 744 15.80 -1.86 7.25
CA MET A 744 15.93 -2.10 5.81
C MET A 744 17.27 -1.60 5.28
N THR A 745 17.68 -0.40 5.67
CA THR A 745 18.95 0.23 5.28
C THR A 745 20.11 -0.18 6.17
N GLY A 746 19.84 -0.37 7.47
CA GLY A 746 20.86 -0.67 8.47
C GLY A 746 21.69 0.52 8.95
N ASN A 747 21.54 1.72 8.34
CA ASN A 747 22.34 2.90 8.64
C ASN A 747 21.55 4.22 8.80
N THR A 748 20.24 4.25 8.50
CA THR A 748 19.37 5.42 8.77
C THR A 748 18.48 5.19 9.99
N SER A 749 17.84 6.25 10.50
CA SER A 749 16.86 6.15 11.60
C SER A 749 15.45 5.80 11.08
N ALA A 750 14.51 5.55 11.98
CA ALA A 750 13.09 5.38 11.68
C ALA A 750 12.35 6.72 11.49
N CYS A 751 13.00 7.85 11.74
CA CYS A 751 12.44 9.19 11.54
C CYS A 751 12.57 9.60 10.07
N PHE A 752 11.70 9.10 9.20
CA PHE A 752 11.61 9.49 7.78
C PHE A 752 10.26 9.07 7.19
N GLU A 753 9.89 9.62 6.04
CA GLU A 753 8.71 9.20 5.27
C GLU A 753 9.15 8.29 4.08
N PRO A 754 8.66 7.04 3.97
CA PRO A 754 9.02 6.13 2.90
C PRO A 754 8.79 6.67 1.49
N SER A 755 9.77 6.45 0.60
CA SER A 755 9.65 6.72 -0.84
C SER A 755 9.57 5.42 -1.64
N LEU A 756 8.54 5.32 -2.48
CA LEU A 756 8.19 4.11 -3.24
C LEU A 756 8.44 4.37 -4.73
N ASP A 757 9.39 3.64 -5.33
CA ASP A 757 9.64 3.64 -6.79
C ASP A 757 8.83 2.56 -7.55
N TYR A 758 7.76 2.11 -6.91
CA TYR A 758 6.77 1.13 -7.33
C TYR A 758 5.37 1.57 -6.85
N VAL A 759 4.32 0.90 -7.33
CA VAL A 759 2.95 1.03 -6.82
C VAL A 759 2.49 -0.32 -6.28
N VAL A 760 1.74 -0.27 -5.18
CA VAL A 760 1.14 -1.40 -4.49
C VAL A 760 -0.36 -1.41 -4.79
N THR A 761 -0.97 -2.59 -4.87
CA THR A 761 -2.43 -2.73 -4.99
C THR A 761 -2.92 -3.85 -4.09
N LYS A 762 -3.84 -3.51 -3.17
CA LYS A 762 -4.56 -4.46 -2.32
C LYS A 762 -5.96 -4.71 -2.88
N ILE A 763 -6.37 -5.98 -2.90
CA ILE A 763 -7.72 -6.40 -3.27
C ILE A 763 -8.24 -7.37 -2.18
N PRO A 764 -9.50 -7.23 -1.72
CA PRO A 764 -10.08 -8.16 -0.74
C PRO A 764 -10.39 -9.54 -1.36
N ARG A 765 -10.49 -10.56 -0.50
CA ARG A 765 -11.00 -11.89 -0.80
C ARG A 765 -12.42 -12.04 -0.25
N TRP A 766 -13.33 -12.60 -1.05
CA TRP A 766 -14.72 -12.87 -0.66
C TRP A 766 -15.14 -14.31 -0.99
N ASP A 767 -15.91 -14.93 -0.10
CA ASP A 767 -16.47 -16.28 -0.26
C ASP A 767 -18.02 -16.27 -0.28
N LEU A 768 -18.61 -15.15 -0.68
CA LEU A 768 -20.05 -14.87 -0.53
C LEU A 768 -20.96 -15.87 -1.26
N ASP A 769 -20.48 -16.54 -2.30
CA ASP A 769 -21.24 -17.56 -3.04
C ASP A 769 -21.55 -18.83 -2.21
N ARG A 770 -20.91 -19.01 -1.04
CA ARG A 770 -21.31 -20.04 -0.05
C ARG A 770 -22.63 -19.71 0.67
N PHE A 771 -22.96 -18.42 0.82
CA PHE A 771 -24.01 -17.94 1.70
C PHE A 771 -25.26 -17.53 0.91
N GLN A 772 -26.12 -18.49 0.55
CA GLN A 772 -27.27 -18.25 -0.35
C GLN A 772 -28.26 -17.17 0.14
N GLY A 773 -28.32 -16.88 1.44
CA GLY A 773 -29.12 -15.80 2.03
C GLY A 773 -28.45 -14.42 2.05
N THR A 774 -27.16 -14.32 1.69
CA THR A 774 -26.35 -13.11 1.84
C THR A 774 -26.03 -12.50 0.47
N SER A 775 -26.38 -11.23 0.29
CA SER A 775 -26.11 -10.53 -0.98
C SER A 775 -24.62 -10.25 -1.18
N ASN A 776 -24.11 -10.53 -2.39
CA ASN A 776 -22.77 -10.17 -2.87
C ASN A 776 -22.53 -8.64 -2.99
N ARG A 777 -23.54 -7.79 -2.71
CA ARG A 777 -23.33 -6.33 -2.58
C ARG A 777 -22.38 -6.04 -1.42
N ILE A 778 -21.45 -5.11 -1.61
CA ILE A 778 -20.54 -4.59 -0.56
C ILE A 778 -20.92 -3.15 -0.21
N GLY A 779 -20.41 -2.64 0.91
CA GLY A 779 -20.75 -1.31 1.43
C GLY A 779 -19.88 -0.97 2.63
N SER A 780 -20.37 -0.11 3.53
CA SER A 780 -19.60 0.34 4.71
C SER A 780 -19.40 -0.74 5.80
N SER A 781 -20.05 -1.88 5.71
CA SER A 781 -19.85 -3.04 6.60
C SER A 781 -19.11 -4.14 5.84
N MET A 782 -17.98 -4.60 6.38
CA MET A 782 -17.08 -5.57 5.75
C MET A 782 -17.73 -6.94 5.54
N LYS A 783 -17.32 -7.60 4.45
CA LYS A 783 -17.72 -8.96 4.06
C LYS A 783 -16.55 -9.80 3.52
N SER A 784 -15.38 -9.20 3.38
CA SER A 784 -14.15 -9.90 3.00
C SER A 784 -13.64 -10.81 4.12
N VAL A 785 -13.01 -11.91 3.73
CA VAL A 785 -12.50 -12.99 4.61
C VAL A 785 -10.96 -13.04 4.67
N GLY A 786 -10.31 -12.06 4.04
CA GLY A 786 -8.87 -11.93 3.87
C GLY A 786 -8.56 -10.96 2.73
N GLU A 787 -7.29 -10.76 2.40
CA GLU A 787 -6.87 -9.90 1.29
C GLU A 787 -5.57 -10.36 0.63
N VAL A 788 -5.25 -9.75 -0.52
CA VAL A 788 -3.98 -9.91 -1.23
C VAL A 788 -3.34 -8.56 -1.44
N MET A 789 -2.00 -8.53 -1.50
CA MET A 789 -1.23 -7.37 -1.91
C MET A 789 -0.34 -7.74 -3.11
N ALA A 790 -0.35 -6.90 -4.14
CA ALA A 790 0.57 -6.97 -5.26
C ALA A 790 1.44 -5.73 -5.37
N ILE A 791 2.58 -5.88 -6.04
CA ILE A 791 3.54 -4.79 -6.28
C ILE A 791 3.91 -4.80 -7.77
N GLY A 792 3.89 -3.64 -8.41
CA GLY A 792 4.34 -3.45 -9.79
C GLY A 792 4.92 -2.05 -9.99
N ARG A 793 5.53 -1.76 -11.15
CA ARG A 793 5.99 -0.39 -11.47
C ARG A 793 5.09 0.33 -12.48
N THR A 794 3.98 -0.29 -12.85
CA THR A 794 2.81 0.34 -13.47
C THR A 794 1.58 -0.03 -12.65
N PHE A 795 0.52 0.79 -12.71
CA PHE A 795 -0.75 0.45 -12.08
C PHE A 795 -1.29 -0.88 -12.65
N GLU A 796 -1.22 -1.03 -13.97
CA GLU A 796 -1.73 -2.20 -14.69
C GLU A 796 -0.98 -3.50 -14.30
N GLU A 797 0.33 -3.43 -14.07
CA GLU A 797 1.12 -4.56 -13.56
C GLU A 797 0.65 -4.98 -12.16
N SER A 798 0.57 -4.03 -11.23
CA SER A 798 0.17 -4.30 -9.85
C SER A 798 -1.28 -4.80 -9.76
N PHE A 799 -2.21 -4.12 -10.44
CA PHE A 799 -3.63 -4.42 -10.44
C PHE A 799 -3.96 -5.80 -11.05
N GLN A 800 -3.33 -6.17 -12.18
CA GLN A 800 -3.57 -7.50 -12.77
C GLN A 800 -2.92 -8.64 -11.97
N LYS A 801 -1.79 -8.40 -11.29
CA LYS A 801 -1.24 -9.34 -10.30
C LYS A 801 -2.22 -9.58 -9.16
N ALA A 802 -2.71 -8.53 -8.53
CA ALA A 802 -3.63 -8.63 -7.38
C ALA A 802 -4.89 -9.42 -7.76
N LEU A 803 -5.49 -9.15 -8.92
CA LEU A 803 -6.66 -9.91 -9.40
C LEU A 803 -6.41 -11.42 -9.52
N ARG A 804 -5.22 -11.84 -10.00
CA ARG A 804 -4.84 -13.27 -10.05
C ARG A 804 -4.61 -13.86 -8.66
N MET A 805 -4.03 -13.09 -7.75
CA MET A 805 -3.78 -13.54 -6.37
C MET A 805 -5.08 -13.84 -5.62
N CYS A 806 -6.19 -13.13 -5.91
CA CYS A 806 -7.48 -13.34 -5.25
C CYS A 806 -8.08 -14.74 -5.47
N HIS A 807 -7.83 -15.39 -6.62
CA HIS A 807 -8.28 -16.76 -6.89
C HIS A 807 -7.62 -17.37 -8.15
N PRO A 808 -7.22 -18.66 -8.16
CA PRO A 808 -6.63 -19.31 -9.35
C PRO A 808 -7.49 -19.34 -10.63
N SER A 809 -8.81 -19.11 -10.51
CA SER A 809 -9.72 -19.02 -11.66
C SER A 809 -9.74 -17.63 -12.33
N VAL A 810 -9.13 -16.61 -11.71
CA VAL A 810 -9.04 -15.25 -12.25
C VAL A 810 -7.75 -15.13 -13.04
N ASP A 811 -7.84 -14.78 -14.33
CA ASP A 811 -6.66 -14.63 -15.19
C ASP A 811 -6.03 -13.22 -15.11
N GLY A 812 -6.79 -12.24 -14.63
CA GLY A 812 -6.48 -10.80 -14.64
C GLY A 812 -7.76 -9.99 -14.85
N PHE A 813 -7.64 -8.75 -15.36
CA PHE A 813 -8.79 -7.88 -15.60
C PHE A 813 -9.55 -8.29 -16.87
N THR A 814 -10.58 -9.13 -16.71
CA THR A 814 -11.30 -9.81 -17.78
C THR A 814 -12.82 -9.64 -17.67
N SER A 815 -13.54 -9.70 -18.80
CA SER A 815 -14.99 -9.51 -18.85
C SER A 815 -15.76 -10.80 -18.56
N HIS A 816 -16.68 -10.76 -17.59
CA HIS A 816 -17.51 -11.90 -17.17
C HIS A 816 -19.01 -11.58 -17.26
N LEU A 817 -19.89 -12.51 -16.83
CA LEU A 817 -21.35 -12.31 -16.89
C LEU A 817 -21.84 -11.22 -15.90
N GLN A 818 -23.10 -10.82 -16.05
CA GLN A 818 -23.54 -9.45 -15.75
C GLN A 818 -24.11 -9.24 -14.34
N LYS A 819 -23.66 -8.17 -13.68
CA LYS A 819 -24.32 -7.45 -12.56
C LYS A 819 -24.17 -5.94 -12.80
N GLU A 820 -24.86 -5.12 -12.00
CA GLU A 820 -24.88 -3.66 -12.10
C GLU A 820 -23.52 -2.99 -11.82
N LEU A 821 -23.34 -1.75 -12.31
CA LEU A 821 -22.16 -0.91 -12.02
C LEU A 821 -22.37 0.03 -10.83
N SER A 822 -23.59 0.55 -10.71
CA SER A 822 -23.99 1.52 -9.68
C SER A 822 -23.95 0.95 -8.27
N GLU A 823 -24.19 -0.35 -8.13
CA GLU A 823 -24.17 -1.06 -6.86
C GLU A 823 -22.80 -1.74 -6.65
N PRO A 824 -22.02 -1.36 -5.62
CA PRO A 824 -20.79 -2.06 -5.28
C PRO A 824 -21.06 -3.54 -4.97
N SER A 825 -20.22 -4.42 -5.52
CA SER A 825 -20.27 -5.86 -5.27
C SER A 825 -18.89 -6.49 -5.49
N SER A 826 -18.66 -7.68 -4.92
CA SER A 826 -17.41 -8.46 -5.12
C SER A 826 -17.10 -8.81 -6.59
N THR A 827 -18.06 -8.60 -7.50
CA THR A 827 -17.93 -8.80 -8.95
C THR A 827 -17.85 -7.51 -9.79
N ARG A 828 -17.93 -6.32 -9.17
CA ARG A 828 -18.00 -5.00 -9.84
C ARG A 828 -16.85 -4.77 -10.84
N ILE A 829 -15.64 -5.22 -10.48
CA ILE A 829 -14.42 -5.07 -11.27
C ILE A 829 -14.55 -5.73 -12.66
N TYR A 830 -15.18 -6.90 -12.74
CA TYR A 830 -15.42 -7.63 -14.00
C TYR A 830 -16.58 -7.05 -14.81
N ALA A 831 -17.55 -6.42 -14.15
CA ALA A 831 -18.61 -5.66 -14.81
C ALA A 831 -18.04 -4.40 -15.51
N MET A 832 -17.06 -3.73 -14.89
CA MET A 832 -16.33 -2.62 -15.52
C MET A 832 -15.48 -3.09 -16.73
N ALA A 833 -14.76 -4.21 -16.60
CA ALA A 833 -14.04 -4.80 -17.74
C ALA A 833 -14.98 -5.08 -18.92
N LYS A 834 -16.17 -5.64 -18.66
CA LYS A 834 -17.22 -5.84 -19.67
C LYS A 834 -17.76 -4.52 -20.24
N ALA A 835 -17.98 -3.50 -19.41
CA ALA A 835 -18.46 -2.19 -19.87
C ALA A 835 -17.44 -1.52 -20.83
N LEU A 836 -16.16 -1.54 -20.49
CA LEU A 836 -15.07 -1.05 -21.34
C LEU A 836 -14.94 -1.87 -22.64
N THR A 837 -15.04 -3.21 -22.56
CA THR A 837 -15.06 -4.09 -23.75
C THR A 837 -16.23 -3.75 -24.68
N ASN A 838 -17.39 -3.43 -24.11
CA ASN A 838 -18.60 -2.98 -24.82
C ASN A 838 -18.53 -1.50 -25.27
N LYS A 839 -17.40 -0.82 -25.08
CA LYS A 839 -17.17 0.59 -25.45
C LYS A 839 -18.08 1.60 -24.74
N VAL A 840 -18.50 1.29 -23.51
CA VAL A 840 -19.15 2.28 -22.63
C VAL A 840 -18.12 3.36 -22.29
N PRO A 841 -18.42 4.67 -22.46
CA PRO A 841 -17.46 5.73 -22.19
C PRO A 841 -17.01 5.77 -20.72
N VAL A 842 -15.75 6.15 -20.48
CA VAL A 842 -15.17 6.29 -19.14
C VAL A 842 -16.01 7.23 -18.26
N ASP A 843 -16.50 8.35 -18.79
CA ASP A 843 -17.39 9.27 -18.05
C ASP A 843 -18.68 8.63 -17.54
N VAL A 844 -19.23 7.66 -18.28
CA VAL A 844 -20.45 6.95 -17.89
C VAL A 844 -20.15 5.94 -16.78
N ILE A 845 -19.01 5.23 -16.88
CA ILE A 845 -18.57 4.31 -15.82
C ILE A 845 -18.23 5.09 -14.56
N HIS A 846 -17.48 6.19 -14.66
CA HIS A 846 -17.18 7.12 -13.55
C HIS A 846 -18.47 7.63 -12.89
N LYS A 847 -19.43 8.15 -13.67
CA LYS A 847 -20.71 8.64 -13.12
C LYS A 847 -21.53 7.56 -12.41
N LEU A 848 -21.43 6.30 -12.84
CA LEU A 848 -22.12 5.19 -12.18
C LEU A 848 -21.37 4.66 -10.95
N THR A 849 -20.03 4.71 -10.96
CA THR A 849 -19.20 4.00 -9.96
C THR A 849 -18.58 4.91 -8.90
N ALA A 850 -18.48 6.21 -9.18
CA ALA A 850 -17.66 7.23 -8.51
C ALA A 850 -16.14 6.99 -8.52
N ILE A 851 -15.67 5.91 -9.14
CA ILE A 851 -14.24 5.58 -9.31
C ILE A 851 -13.59 6.65 -10.20
N ASP A 852 -12.42 7.17 -9.80
CA ASP A 852 -11.73 8.22 -10.56
C ASP A 852 -11.40 7.75 -12.00
N LYS A 853 -11.58 8.66 -12.96
CA LYS A 853 -11.37 8.39 -14.39
C LYS A 853 -9.96 7.91 -14.68
N TRP A 854 -8.94 8.32 -13.91
CA TRP A 854 -7.57 7.86 -14.13
C TRP A 854 -7.43 6.34 -14.03
N PHE A 855 -7.98 5.72 -12.98
CA PHE A 855 -8.01 4.26 -12.85
C PHE A 855 -8.77 3.60 -14.01
N LEU A 856 -9.89 4.20 -14.42
CA LEU A 856 -10.70 3.71 -15.54
C LEU A 856 -9.98 3.83 -16.90
N TYR A 857 -9.14 4.85 -17.11
CA TYR A 857 -8.27 4.96 -18.29
C TYR A 857 -7.19 3.87 -18.30
N LYS A 858 -6.56 3.59 -17.16
CA LYS A 858 -5.57 2.49 -17.04
C LYS A 858 -6.24 1.12 -17.27
N MET A 859 -7.43 0.88 -16.70
CA MET A 859 -8.27 -0.29 -16.99
C MET A 859 -8.64 -0.41 -18.48
N HIS A 860 -8.96 0.71 -19.13
CA HIS A 860 -9.23 0.76 -20.58
C HIS A 860 -7.96 0.46 -21.40
N GLY A 861 -6.77 0.85 -20.92
CA GLY A 861 -5.47 0.47 -21.49
C GLY A 861 -5.28 -1.05 -21.53
N ILE A 862 -5.64 -1.77 -20.46
CA ILE A 862 -5.62 -3.23 -20.40
C ILE A 862 -6.55 -3.83 -21.47
N VAL A 863 -7.82 -3.39 -21.53
CA VAL A 863 -8.80 -3.89 -22.52
C VAL A 863 -8.33 -3.65 -23.97
N ASN A 864 -7.70 -2.50 -24.24
CA ASN A 864 -7.12 -2.23 -25.56
C ASN A 864 -5.92 -3.13 -25.88
N MET A 865 -5.04 -3.44 -24.91
CA MET A 865 -3.96 -4.40 -25.11
C MET A 865 -4.49 -5.82 -25.35
N GLU A 866 -5.53 -6.25 -24.62
CA GLU A 866 -6.17 -7.55 -24.85
C GLU A 866 -6.73 -7.66 -26.27
N LYS A 867 -7.35 -6.58 -26.78
CA LYS A 867 -7.80 -6.48 -28.17
C LYS A 867 -6.63 -6.59 -29.17
N ILE A 868 -5.54 -5.86 -28.95
CA ILE A 868 -4.35 -5.87 -29.82
C ILE A 868 -3.74 -7.28 -29.88
N LEU A 869 -3.69 -8.00 -28.75
CA LEU A 869 -3.21 -9.39 -28.70
C LEU A 869 -4.14 -10.36 -29.45
N LYS A 870 -5.47 -10.18 -29.36
CA LYS A 870 -6.46 -10.98 -30.11
C LYS A 870 -6.45 -10.70 -31.63
N GLU A 871 -5.95 -9.54 -32.05
CA GLU A 871 -5.77 -9.17 -33.46
C GLU A 871 -4.37 -9.55 -34.01
N ALA A 872 -3.49 -10.12 -33.18
CA ALA A 872 -2.13 -10.53 -33.55
C ALA A 872 -2.02 -12.05 -33.84
N ASN A 873 -1.17 -12.42 -34.80
CA ASN A 873 -0.77 -13.82 -35.03
C ASN A 873 0.40 -14.20 -34.09
N SER A 874 0.39 -15.39 -33.51
CA SER A 874 1.42 -15.92 -32.61
C SER A 874 2.83 -15.96 -33.21
N GLU A 875 2.94 -16.22 -34.53
CA GLU A 875 4.22 -16.17 -35.25
C GLU A 875 4.73 -14.75 -35.49
N ALA A 876 3.82 -13.77 -35.59
CA ALA A 876 4.11 -12.40 -36.03
C ALA A 876 4.05 -11.34 -34.91
N VAL A 877 3.68 -11.72 -33.69
CA VAL A 877 3.53 -10.76 -32.56
C VAL A 877 4.84 -9.98 -32.33
N PRO A 878 4.84 -8.64 -32.44
CA PRO A 878 6.05 -7.85 -32.24
C PRO A 878 6.61 -8.03 -30.83
N GLU A 879 7.94 -8.00 -30.70
CA GLU A 879 8.59 -8.06 -29.38
C GLU A 879 8.08 -6.93 -28.47
N GLU A 880 7.97 -5.70 -28.99
CA GLU A 880 7.51 -4.54 -28.24
C GLU A 880 6.06 -4.69 -27.75
N THR A 881 5.17 -5.26 -28.58
CA THR A 881 3.78 -5.54 -28.20
C THR A 881 3.72 -6.53 -27.04
N LEU A 882 4.51 -7.61 -27.10
CA LEU A 882 4.58 -8.60 -26.03
C LEU A 882 5.26 -7.99 -24.77
N ARG A 883 6.31 -7.19 -24.93
CA ARG A 883 7.03 -6.52 -23.84
C ARG A 883 6.10 -5.56 -23.09
N ARG A 884 5.38 -4.68 -23.80
CA ARG A 884 4.39 -3.78 -23.17
C ARG A 884 3.21 -4.55 -22.57
N ALA A 885 2.76 -5.66 -23.18
CA ALA A 885 1.72 -6.50 -22.56
C ALA A 885 2.15 -7.05 -21.19
N LYS A 886 3.39 -7.55 -21.06
CA LYS A 886 3.92 -8.01 -19.76
C LYS A 886 4.12 -6.85 -18.77
N GLN A 887 4.56 -5.67 -19.22
CA GLN A 887 4.62 -4.43 -18.41
C GLN A 887 3.25 -3.87 -18.01
N LEU A 888 2.17 -4.31 -18.65
CA LEU A 888 0.77 -4.05 -18.28
C LEU A 888 0.17 -5.20 -17.44
N GLY A 889 0.99 -6.12 -16.92
CA GLY A 889 0.57 -7.18 -16.00
C GLY A 889 -0.08 -8.41 -16.63
N PHE A 890 -0.05 -8.57 -17.96
CA PHE A 890 -0.62 -9.75 -18.62
C PHE A 890 0.16 -11.03 -18.27
N SER A 891 -0.54 -12.06 -17.83
CA SER A 891 0.03 -13.41 -17.65
C SER A 891 0.24 -14.13 -18.99
N ASP A 892 1.17 -15.08 -19.03
CA ASP A 892 1.41 -15.96 -20.18
C ASP A 892 0.15 -16.80 -20.51
N LYS A 893 -0.73 -17.01 -19.52
CA LYS A 893 -2.06 -17.60 -19.66
C LYS A 893 -3.04 -16.68 -20.43
N GLN A 894 -3.11 -15.39 -20.09
CA GLN A 894 -3.91 -14.40 -20.84
C GLN A 894 -3.40 -14.22 -22.27
N VAL A 895 -2.09 -14.04 -22.45
CA VAL A 895 -1.48 -13.88 -23.77
C VAL A 895 -1.66 -15.14 -24.61
N GLY A 896 -1.50 -16.33 -24.01
CA GLY A 896 -1.77 -17.61 -24.66
C GLY A 896 -3.22 -17.72 -25.18
N LYS A 897 -4.20 -17.40 -24.33
CA LYS A 897 -5.63 -17.34 -24.73
C LYS A 897 -5.90 -16.38 -25.89
N CYS A 898 -5.17 -15.26 -25.98
CA CYS A 898 -5.32 -14.31 -27.09
C CYS A 898 -4.65 -14.79 -28.40
N LEU A 899 -3.50 -15.45 -28.30
CA LEU A 899 -2.69 -15.89 -29.44
C LEU A 899 -2.96 -17.34 -29.90
N GLY A 900 -3.90 -18.05 -29.26
CA GLY A 900 -4.19 -19.46 -29.56
C GLY A 900 -3.13 -20.44 -29.09
N LEU A 901 -2.40 -20.11 -28.02
CA LEU A 901 -1.31 -20.91 -27.44
C LEU A 901 -1.65 -21.40 -26.02
N THR A 902 -1.06 -22.51 -25.61
CA THR A 902 -0.99 -22.89 -24.19
C THR A 902 -0.07 -21.95 -23.41
N GLU A 903 -0.25 -21.87 -22.08
CA GLU A 903 0.58 -21.05 -21.18
C GLU A 903 2.08 -21.37 -21.34
N LEU A 904 2.47 -22.65 -21.39
CA LEU A 904 3.86 -23.07 -21.58
C LEU A 904 4.41 -22.69 -22.96
N GLN A 905 3.61 -22.77 -24.03
CA GLN A 905 4.02 -22.30 -25.36
C GLN A 905 4.18 -20.77 -25.38
N CYS A 906 3.33 -20.03 -24.66
CA CYS A 906 3.48 -18.59 -24.50
C CYS A 906 4.74 -18.22 -23.70
N ARG A 907 5.01 -18.91 -22.57
CA ARG A 907 6.27 -18.76 -21.80
C ARG A 907 7.49 -19.01 -22.69
N GLN A 908 7.49 -20.06 -23.50
CA GLN A 908 8.56 -20.34 -24.46
C GLN A 908 8.70 -19.24 -25.54
N LEU A 909 7.60 -18.74 -26.10
CA LEU A 909 7.62 -17.63 -27.07
C LEU A 909 8.19 -16.35 -26.46
N ARG A 910 7.79 -16.03 -25.22
CA ARG A 910 8.26 -14.89 -24.44
C ARG A 910 9.75 -14.98 -24.12
N LEU A 911 10.23 -16.14 -23.64
CA LEU A 911 11.64 -16.36 -23.33
C LEU A 911 12.53 -16.38 -24.59
N ARG A 912 12.06 -16.94 -25.72
CA ARG A 912 12.78 -16.86 -27.02
C ARG A 912 12.95 -15.42 -27.53
N LYS A 913 12.12 -14.48 -27.08
CA LYS A 913 12.19 -13.04 -27.38
C LYS A 913 12.97 -12.24 -26.31
N SER A 914 13.63 -12.90 -25.36
CA SER A 914 14.35 -12.25 -24.25
C SER A 914 13.48 -11.24 -23.47
N ILE A 915 12.21 -11.60 -23.22
CA ILE A 915 11.29 -10.85 -22.37
C ILE A 915 11.14 -11.62 -21.05
N ALA A 916 11.91 -11.25 -20.05
CA ALA A 916 11.84 -11.81 -18.71
C ALA A 916 11.76 -10.68 -17.67
N PRO A 917 11.13 -10.90 -16.50
CA PRO A 917 10.97 -9.86 -15.50
C PRO A 917 12.20 -9.75 -14.60
N TRP A 918 12.38 -8.59 -13.98
CA TRP A 918 13.52 -8.27 -13.12
C TRP A 918 13.15 -8.37 -11.65
N VAL A 919 14.12 -8.73 -10.81
CA VAL A 919 13.95 -8.80 -9.35
C VAL A 919 14.37 -7.47 -8.75
N LYS A 920 13.46 -6.78 -8.06
CA LYS A 920 13.72 -5.49 -7.40
C LYS A 920 13.56 -5.62 -5.89
N LYS A 921 14.33 -4.84 -5.14
CA LYS A 921 14.20 -4.71 -3.68
C LYS A 921 13.13 -3.67 -3.32
N ILE A 922 12.46 -3.93 -2.21
CA ILE A 922 11.81 -2.91 -1.39
C ILE A 922 12.88 -2.40 -0.43
N ASP A 923 13.22 -1.12 -0.51
CA ASP A 923 14.28 -0.49 0.32
C ASP A 923 13.81 0.74 1.09
N THR A 924 12.49 0.99 1.10
CA THR A 924 11.79 2.08 1.81
C THR A 924 12.21 3.51 1.42
N LEU A 925 13.16 3.70 0.49
CA LEU A 925 13.75 5.00 0.14
C LEU A 925 14.06 5.15 -1.37
N ALA A 926 13.34 4.45 -2.26
CA ALA A 926 13.52 4.54 -3.72
C ALA A 926 15.00 4.43 -4.19
N ALA A 927 15.77 3.53 -3.58
CA ALA A 927 17.21 3.32 -3.75
C ALA A 927 18.16 4.47 -3.35
N GLU A 928 17.65 5.52 -2.70
CA GLU A 928 18.44 6.61 -2.09
C GLU A 928 19.48 6.06 -1.10
N TYR A 929 19.14 5.01 -0.36
CA TYR A 929 20.09 4.22 0.45
C TYR A 929 20.03 2.74 0.06
N PRO A 930 21.15 1.99 0.09
CA PRO A 930 21.16 0.57 -0.26
C PRO A 930 20.57 -0.30 0.86
N ALA A 931 19.51 -1.06 0.57
CA ALA A 931 18.95 -2.00 1.55
C ALA A 931 19.83 -3.25 1.78
N VAL A 932 20.03 -3.58 3.06
CA VAL A 932 20.72 -4.79 3.52
C VAL A 932 19.79 -6.02 3.55
N THR A 933 18.47 -5.82 3.69
CA THR A 933 17.46 -6.88 3.63
C THR A 933 17.17 -7.32 2.20
N ASN A 934 16.63 -8.53 2.01
CA ASN A 934 16.17 -9.03 0.70
C ASN A 934 14.65 -9.21 0.72
N TYR A 935 13.93 -8.09 0.84
CA TYR A 935 12.50 -8.02 0.60
C TYR A 935 12.27 -7.64 -0.87
N LEU A 936 11.59 -8.49 -1.65
CA LEU A 936 11.68 -8.52 -3.11
C LEU A 936 10.30 -8.59 -3.81
N TYR A 937 10.25 -8.04 -5.02
CA TYR A 937 9.16 -8.24 -5.99
C TYR A 937 9.73 -8.39 -7.42
N VAL A 938 8.88 -8.80 -8.38
CA VAL A 938 9.29 -9.17 -9.74
C VAL A 938 8.52 -8.35 -10.79
N THR A 939 9.21 -7.51 -11.58
CA THR A 939 8.57 -6.56 -12.51
C THR A 939 9.15 -6.62 -13.93
N TYR A 940 8.28 -6.52 -14.95
CA TYR A 940 8.71 -6.39 -16.35
C TYR A 940 9.17 -4.96 -16.71
N SER A 941 9.02 -4.01 -15.78
CA SER A 941 9.37 -2.60 -15.95
C SER A 941 10.72 -2.27 -15.26
N GLY A 942 11.80 -2.80 -15.84
CA GLY A 942 13.17 -2.56 -15.39
C GLY A 942 14.21 -2.99 -16.43
N GLN A 943 15.49 -2.88 -16.07
CA GLN A 943 16.63 -3.26 -16.91
C GLN A 943 17.73 -4.06 -16.19
N GLU A 944 17.61 -4.27 -14.87
CA GLU A 944 18.56 -5.03 -14.04
C GLU A 944 17.90 -5.64 -12.80
N HIS A 945 18.54 -6.64 -12.20
CA HIS A 945 18.17 -7.18 -10.88
C HIS A 945 18.89 -6.41 -9.75
N ASP A 946 18.24 -6.28 -8.59
CA ASP A 946 18.85 -5.67 -7.38
C ASP A 946 19.62 -6.67 -6.49
N VAL A 947 19.58 -7.96 -6.85
CA VAL A 947 20.25 -9.06 -6.13
C VAL A 947 21.03 -9.94 -7.10
N LYS A 948 22.05 -10.62 -6.59
CA LYS A 948 22.70 -11.77 -7.24
C LYS A 948 21.93 -13.05 -6.93
N PHE A 949 22.23 -14.15 -7.62
CA PHE A 949 21.52 -15.43 -7.47
C PHE A 949 22.47 -16.54 -7.03
N ASP A 950 23.20 -16.28 -5.94
CA ASP A 950 24.31 -17.10 -5.48
C ASP A 950 23.92 -18.06 -4.31
N ASP A 951 22.72 -17.91 -3.73
CA ASP A 951 22.29 -18.63 -2.52
C ASP A 951 21.75 -20.06 -2.79
N CYS A 952 21.21 -20.34 -4.00
CA CYS A 952 20.62 -21.63 -4.41
C CYS A 952 19.63 -22.23 -3.38
N GLY A 953 18.83 -21.37 -2.74
CA GLY A 953 18.05 -21.72 -1.55
C GLY A 953 16.97 -22.79 -1.74
N VAL A 954 16.40 -23.24 -0.63
CA VAL A 954 15.18 -24.06 -0.61
C VAL A 954 13.99 -23.10 -0.68
N MET A 955 13.16 -23.28 -1.70
CA MET A 955 11.92 -22.50 -1.86
C MET A 955 10.83 -23.04 -0.93
N VAL A 956 10.07 -22.15 -0.29
CA VAL A 956 8.86 -22.46 0.48
C VAL A 956 7.72 -21.59 -0.04
N LEU A 957 6.62 -22.23 -0.45
CA LEU A 957 5.42 -21.53 -0.90
C LEU A 957 4.45 -21.35 0.28
N GLY A 958 3.96 -20.12 0.47
CA GLY A 958 2.91 -19.78 1.43
C GLY A 958 1.50 -20.10 0.93
N CYS A 959 0.50 -19.61 1.65
CA CYS A 959 -0.91 -19.94 1.45
C CYS A 959 -1.67 -19.08 0.43
N GLY A 960 -1.21 -17.86 0.16
CA GLY A 960 -2.04 -16.85 -0.49
C GLY A 960 -3.11 -16.27 0.46
N PRO A 961 -4.17 -15.63 -0.05
CA PRO A 961 -5.17 -14.97 0.79
C PRO A 961 -5.91 -15.96 1.69
N TYR A 962 -6.15 -15.56 2.93
CA TYR A 962 -7.05 -16.30 3.80
C TYR A 962 -8.48 -16.33 3.25
N HIS A 963 -9.14 -17.46 3.44
CA HIS A 963 -10.51 -17.73 3.02
C HIS A 963 -11.10 -18.89 3.86
N ILE A 964 -12.39 -19.20 3.67
CA ILE A 964 -13.08 -20.19 4.50
C ILE A 964 -12.51 -21.59 4.27
N GLY A 965 -11.92 -22.15 5.34
CA GLY A 965 -11.15 -23.40 5.30
C GLY A 965 -9.74 -23.25 4.72
N SER A 966 -9.12 -22.08 4.84
CA SER A 966 -7.68 -21.84 4.63
C SER A 966 -7.26 -20.54 5.32
N SER A 967 -6.82 -20.62 6.58
CA SER A 967 -6.48 -19.50 7.46
C SER A 967 -5.05 -19.60 8.03
N VAL A 968 -4.81 -19.00 9.21
CA VAL A 968 -3.47 -18.83 9.81
C VAL A 968 -2.72 -20.14 10.11
N GLU A 969 -3.41 -21.28 10.21
CA GLU A 969 -2.80 -22.60 10.38
C GLU A 969 -1.80 -22.94 9.26
N PHE A 970 -2.00 -22.41 8.04
CA PHE A 970 -1.04 -22.57 6.95
C PHE A 970 0.13 -21.58 7.01
N ASP A 971 -0.05 -20.41 7.63
CA ASP A 971 1.06 -19.50 7.93
C ASP A 971 1.95 -20.06 9.06
N TRP A 972 1.34 -20.65 10.08
CA TRP A 972 2.01 -21.44 11.13
C TRP A 972 2.86 -22.57 10.52
N CYS A 973 2.32 -23.31 9.55
CA CYS A 973 3.03 -24.38 8.86
C CYS A 973 4.20 -23.86 8.00
N ALA A 974 3.98 -22.76 7.25
CA ALA A 974 5.02 -22.12 6.45
C ALA A 974 6.17 -21.60 7.34
N VAL A 975 5.85 -20.81 8.38
CA VAL A 975 6.84 -20.24 9.32
C VAL A 975 7.62 -21.34 10.05
N SER A 976 6.96 -22.41 10.49
CA SER A 976 7.65 -23.55 11.13
C SER A 976 8.63 -24.24 10.18
N SER A 977 8.27 -24.39 8.89
CA SER A 977 9.14 -24.92 7.84
C SER A 977 10.36 -24.02 7.58
N ILE A 978 10.13 -22.71 7.42
CA ILE A 978 11.17 -21.68 7.21
C ILE A 978 12.16 -21.67 8.37
N ARG A 979 11.67 -21.62 9.62
CA ARG A 979 12.50 -21.64 10.83
C ARG A 979 13.30 -22.93 10.95
N THR A 980 12.72 -24.09 10.61
CA THR A 980 13.43 -25.38 10.57
C THR A 980 14.57 -25.37 9.56
N LEU A 981 14.35 -24.89 8.34
CA LEU A 981 15.38 -24.77 7.31
C LEU A 981 16.54 -23.86 7.77
N ARG A 982 16.22 -22.70 8.33
CA ARG A 982 17.21 -21.76 8.86
C ARG A 982 18.02 -22.36 10.02
N GLN A 983 17.39 -23.10 10.94
CA GLN A 983 18.07 -23.82 12.02
C GLN A 983 19.02 -24.92 11.51
N LEU A 984 18.71 -25.53 10.36
CA LEU A 984 19.59 -26.48 9.66
C LEU A 984 20.69 -25.82 8.82
N GLY A 985 20.75 -24.48 8.79
CA GLY A 985 21.70 -23.70 7.99
C GLY A 985 21.37 -23.66 6.50
N ASN A 986 20.16 -24.04 6.09
CA ASN A 986 19.71 -23.92 4.71
C ASN A 986 19.24 -22.50 4.41
N LYS A 987 19.70 -21.96 3.27
CA LYS A 987 19.16 -20.72 2.69
C LYS A 987 17.71 -20.90 2.29
N THR A 988 16.84 -19.93 2.62
CA THR A 988 15.39 -20.00 2.36
C THR A 988 14.93 -18.94 1.35
N VAL A 989 14.12 -19.34 0.36
CA VAL A 989 13.41 -18.43 -0.56
C VAL A 989 11.91 -18.57 -0.31
N VAL A 990 11.26 -17.53 0.22
CA VAL A 990 9.82 -17.57 0.53
C VAL A 990 9.03 -16.85 -0.56
N VAL A 991 7.91 -17.43 -1.00
CA VAL A 991 6.96 -16.79 -1.92
C VAL A 991 5.57 -16.83 -1.31
N ASN A 992 4.94 -15.66 -1.11
CA ASN A 992 3.55 -15.53 -0.62
C ASN A 992 3.01 -14.13 -1.02
N CYS A 993 1.68 -13.93 -0.95
CA CYS A 993 1.01 -12.68 -1.37
C CYS A 993 -0.07 -12.13 -0.41
N ASN A 994 -0.18 -12.69 0.81
CA ASN A 994 -1.12 -12.25 1.83
C ASN A 994 -0.42 -11.32 2.85
N PRO A 995 -0.82 -10.04 2.97
CA PRO A 995 -0.13 -9.07 3.83
C PRO A 995 -0.38 -9.28 5.32
N GLU A 996 -1.38 -10.07 5.71
CA GLU A 996 -1.71 -10.39 7.10
C GLU A 996 -0.75 -11.42 7.75
N THR A 997 0.24 -11.93 6.99
CA THR A 997 1.05 -13.10 7.39
C THR A 997 2.38 -12.76 8.08
N VAL A 998 2.84 -13.67 8.93
CA VAL A 998 4.19 -13.71 9.50
C VAL A 998 5.18 -14.35 8.52
N SER A 999 4.77 -15.26 7.64
CA SER A 999 5.65 -15.76 6.55
C SER A 999 6.08 -14.68 5.56
N THR A 1000 5.34 -13.56 5.45
CA THR A 1000 5.76 -12.36 4.70
C THR A 1000 6.49 -11.34 5.57
N ASP A 1001 7.13 -11.75 6.66
CA ASP A 1001 8.17 -10.96 7.32
C ASP A 1001 9.55 -11.29 6.71
N PHE A 1002 10.26 -10.27 6.24
CA PHE A 1002 11.60 -10.42 5.67
C PHE A 1002 12.63 -10.86 6.72
N ASP A 1003 12.37 -10.67 8.02
CA ASP A 1003 13.25 -11.17 9.09
C ASP A 1003 13.21 -12.70 9.19
N GLU A 1004 12.15 -13.39 8.75
CA GLU A 1004 12.01 -14.85 8.90
C GLU A 1004 12.85 -15.66 7.89
N CYS A 1005 13.24 -15.09 6.76
CA CYS A 1005 13.90 -15.80 5.66
C CYS A 1005 15.12 -15.04 5.08
N ASP A 1006 15.96 -15.70 4.28
CA ASP A 1006 17.07 -15.02 3.57
C ASP A 1006 16.61 -14.17 2.37
N ARG A 1007 15.48 -14.53 1.76
CA ARG A 1007 14.86 -13.85 0.61
C ARG A 1007 13.34 -14.01 0.67
N LEU A 1008 12.62 -12.89 0.77
CA LEU A 1008 11.16 -12.85 0.71
C LEU A 1008 10.71 -12.26 -0.63
N TYR A 1009 9.96 -13.03 -1.41
CA TYR A 1009 9.25 -12.58 -2.60
C TYR A 1009 7.76 -12.35 -2.29
N PHE A 1010 7.33 -11.08 -2.32
CA PHE A 1010 5.92 -10.74 -2.21
C PHE A 1010 5.25 -10.82 -3.60
N GLU A 1011 4.88 -12.02 -4.01
CA GLU A 1011 4.63 -12.36 -5.42
C GLU A 1011 3.55 -13.40 -5.66
N GLU A 1012 3.08 -13.48 -6.91
CA GLU A 1012 2.03 -14.42 -7.32
C GLU A 1012 2.42 -15.89 -7.03
N LEU A 1013 1.53 -16.63 -6.37
CA LEU A 1013 1.55 -18.10 -6.31
C LEU A 1013 1.00 -18.71 -7.61
N SER A 1014 1.55 -18.29 -8.76
CA SER A 1014 1.17 -18.76 -10.10
C SER A 1014 2.32 -19.51 -10.78
N LEU A 1015 1.99 -20.44 -11.69
CA LEU A 1015 2.99 -21.28 -12.38
C LEU A 1015 4.03 -20.43 -13.12
N GLU A 1016 3.62 -19.37 -13.83
CA GLU A 1016 4.55 -18.41 -14.46
C GLU A 1016 5.56 -17.84 -13.46
N ARG A 1017 5.08 -17.30 -12.33
CA ARG A 1017 5.89 -16.50 -11.41
C ARG A 1017 6.79 -17.36 -10.51
N ILE A 1018 6.29 -18.51 -10.05
CA ILE A 1018 7.10 -19.47 -9.30
C ILE A 1018 8.21 -20.03 -10.19
N LEU A 1019 7.93 -20.30 -11.48
CA LEU A 1019 8.98 -20.69 -12.43
C LEU A 1019 9.98 -19.56 -12.71
N ASP A 1020 9.55 -18.30 -12.82
CA ASP A 1020 10.48 -17.17 -12.95
C ASP A 1020 11.45 -17.10 -11.75
N ILE A 1021 10.93 -17.12 -10.52
CA ILE A 1021 11.74 -17.01 -9.29
C ILE A 1021 12.65 -18.23 -9.11
N TYR A 1022 12.10 -19.46 -9.23
CA TYR A 1022 12.87 -20.69 -9.05
C TYR A 1022 14.02 -20.82 -10.06
N GLN A 1023 13.80 -20.37 -11.31
CA GLN A 1023 14.81 -20.42 -12.37
C GLN A 1023 15.88 -19.34 -12.21
N TYR A 1024 15.56 -18.17 -11.65
CA TYR A 1024 16.57 -17.16 -11.31
C TYR A 1024 17.42 -17.56 -10.11
N GLU A 1025 16.80 -17.95 -8.99
CA GLU A 1025 17.50 -18.28 -7.74
C GLU A 1025 18.31 -19.59 -7.79
N GLY A 1026 18.16 -20.40 -8.85
CA GLY A 1026 18.82 -21.70 -8.96
C GLY A 1026 18.43 -22.67 -7.83
N CYS A 1027 17.19 -22.57 -7.33
CA CYS A 1027 16.75 -23.20 -6.09
C CYS A 1027 17.07 -24.69 -6.00
N SER A 1028 17.61 -25.12 -4.86
CA SER A 1028 18.01 -26.50 -4.59
C SER A 1028 16.83 -27.44 -4.30
N GLY A 1029 15.61 -26.90 -4.16
CA GLY A 1029 14.35 -27.62 -4.12
C GLY A 1029 13.18 -26.70 -3.76
N CYS A 1030 11.94 -27.20 -3.81
CA CYS A 1030 10.74 -26.46 -3.43
C CYS A 1030 9.84 -27.29 -2.49
N ILE A 1031 9.39 -26.69 -1.39
CA ILE A 1031 8.41 -27.23 -0.44
C ILE A 1031 7.05 -26.62 -0.74
N ILE A 1032 6.09 -27.49 -1.05
CA ILE A 1032 4.70 -27.12 -1.41
C ILE A 1032 3.67 -27.58 -0.37
N SER A 1033 4.02 -28.54 0.48
CA SER A 1033 3.09 -29.27 1.37
C SER A 1033 2.84 -28.58 2.72
N VAL A 1034 2.96 -27.24 2.78
CA VAL A 1034 2.82 -26.45 4.02
C VAL A 1034 1.95 -25.19 3.87
N GLY A 1035 1.50 -24.86 2.65
CA GLY A 1035 0.70 -23.67 2.35
C GLY A 1035 -0.72 -23.98 1.87
N GLY A 1036 -1.31 -25.12 2.26
CA GLY A 1036 -2.65 -25.51 1.83
C GLY A 1036 -2.74 -25.83 0.33
N GLN A 1037 -3.94 -25.66 -0.26
CA GLN A 1037 -4.22 -26.21 -1.59
C GLN A 1037 -3.57 -25.43 -2.75
N ILE A 1038 -3.30 -24.13 -2.60
CA ILE A 1038 -2.72 -23.29 -3.65
C ILE A 1038 -1.37 -23.84 -4.15
N PRO A 1039 -0.36 -24.07 -3.28
CA PRO A 1039 0.89 -24.70 -3.70
C PRO A 1039 0.76 -26.20 -4.01
N ASN A 1040 -0.17 -26.93 -3.37
CA ASN A 1040 -0.33 -28.37 -3.62
C ASN A 1040 -0.88 -28.65 -5.04
N ASN A 1041 -1.84 -27.86 -5.52
CA ASN A 1041 -2.35 -27.90 -6.90
C ASN A 1041 -1.25 -27.67 -7.95
N LEU A 1042 -0.15 -27.00 -7.59
CA LEU A 1042 0.97 -26.73 -8.49
C LEU A 1042 2.01 -27.87 -8.53
N ALA A 1043 1.86 -28.93 -7.73
CA ALA A 1043 2.82 -30.04 -7.62
C ALA A 1043 3.22 -30.64 -8.97
N VAL A 1044 2.22 -31.05 -9.77
CA VAL A 1044 2.45 -31.70 -11.07
C VAL A 1044 2.90 -30.69 -12.15
N PRO A 1045 2.27 -29.51 -12.32
CA PRO A 1045 2.74 -28.50 -13.27
C PRO A 1045 4.18 -28.03 -13.03
N LEU A 1046 4.59 -27.84 -11.76
CA LEU A 1046 5.96 -27.47 -11.40
C LEU A 1046 6.94 -28.61 -11.70
N TYR A 1047 6.60 -29.84 -11.33
CA TYR A 1047 7.42 -31.03 -11.60
C TYR A 1047 7.65 -31.28 -13.11
N GLN A 1048 6.58 -31.19 -13.92
CA GLN A 1048 6.67 -31.29 -15.38
C GLN A 1048 7.50 -30.14 -15.99
N SER A 1049 7.59 -29.00 -15.31
CA SER A 1049 8.42 -27.85 -15.68
C SER A 1049 9.85 -27.90 -15.14
N GLY A 1050 10.27 -29.01 -14.53
CA GLY A 1050 11.64 -29.23 -14.06
C GLY A 1050 11.94 -28.79 -12.61
N VAL A 1051 10.93 -28.41 -11.84
CA VAL A 1051 11.09 -28.01 -10.43
C VAL A 1051 11.29 -29.24 -9.54
N LYS A 1052 12.33 -29.22 -8.70
CA LYS A 1052 12.60 -30.30 -7.75
C LYS A 1052 11.74 -30.14 -6.50
N ILE A 1053 10.53 -30.69 -6.54
CA ILE A 1053 9.65 -30.78 -5.37
C ILE A 1053 10.32 -31.66 -4.30
N LEU A 1054 10.29 -31.20 -3.04
CA LEU A 1054 10.81 -31.90 -1.88
C LEU A 1054 9.67 -32.60 -1.12
N GLY A 1055 9.94 -33.83 -0.67
CA GLY A 1055 9.01 -34.63 0.12
C GLY A 1055 8.31 -35.72 -0.69
N THR A 1056 7.00 -35.85 -0.54
CA THR A 1056 6.17 -36.79 -1.31
C THR A 1056 6.23 -36.44 -2.80
N ASN A 1057 6.41 -37.44 -3.67
CA ASN A 1057 6.52 -37.22 -5.11
C ASN A 1057 5.18 -36.69 -5.67
N PRO A 1058 5.17 -35.65 -6.53
CA PRO A 1058 3.95 -35.09 -7.14
C PRO A 1058 3.02 -36.10 -7.82
N LEU A 1059 3.56 -37.15 -8.45
CA LEU A 1059 2.77 -38.22 -9.06
C LEU A 1059 2.05 -39.11 -8.02
N GLN A 1060 2.42 -39.03 -6.74
CA GLN A 1060 1.72 -39.70 -5.64
C GLN A 1060 0.66 -38.79 -4.98
N ILE A 1061 0.85 -37.47 -5.06
CA ILE A 1061 -0.17 -36.48 -4.68
C ILE A 1061 -1.34 -36.56 -5.67
N ASP A 1062 -1.03 -36.53 -6.98
CA ASP A 1062 -1.97 -36.73 -8.10
C ASP A 1062 -2.81 -38.01 -7.93
N ARG A 1063 -2.15 -39.16 -7.68
CA ARG A 1063 -2.83 -40.45 -7.40
C ARG A 1063 -3.67 -40.48 -6.13
N ALA A 1064 -3.49 -39.55 -5.21
CA ALA A 1064 -4.22 -39.48 -3.94
C ALA A 1064 -5.39 -38.48 -3.99
N GLU A 1065 -5.25 -37.38 -4.73
CA GLU A 1065 -6.34 -36.42 -4.99
C GLU A 1065 -7.32 -36.93 -6.07
N ASP A 1066 -6.85 -37.72 -7.05
CA ASP A 1066 -7.76 -38.45 -7.95
C ASP A 1066 -8.56 -39.51 -7.17
N ARG A 1067 -9.84 -39.23 -6.93
CA ARG A 1067 -10.75 -40.11 -6.18
C ARG A 1067 -10.90 -41.51 -6.79
N SER A 1068 -10.74 -41.66 -8.10
CA SER A 1068 -10.85 -42.97 -8.78
C SER A 1068 -9.62 -43.83 -8.49
N VAL A 1069 -8.42 -43.25 -8.62
CA VAL A 1069 -7.16 -43.92 -8.31
C VAL A 1069 -7.05 -44.19 -6.80
N PHE A 1070 -7.36 -43.21 -5.96
CA PHE A 1070 -7.33 -43.36 -4.50
C PHE A 1070 -8.26 -44.49 -4.03
N SER A 1071 -9.49 -44.55 -4.55
CA SER A 1071 -10.43 -45.64 -4.25
C SER A 1071 -9.87 -47.01 -4.59
N ALA A 1072 -9.36 -47.19 -5.82
CA ALA A 1072 -8.83 -48.48 -6.25
C ALA A 1072 -7.65 -48.94 -5.39
N VAL A 1073 -6.82 -47.99 -4.92
CA VAL A 1073 -5.76 -48.26 -3.94
C VAL A 1073 -6.31 -48.66 -2.58
N LEU A 1074 -7.36 -48.03 -2.05
CA LEU A 1074 -8.00 -48.46 -0.80
C LEU A 1074 -8.59 -49.88 -0.90
N ASP A 1075 -9.21 -50.21 -2.04
CA ASP A 1075 -9.79 -51.53 -2.30
C ASP A 1075 -8.70 -52.62 -2.36
N GLU A 1076 -7.58 -52.38 -3.07
CA GLU A 1076 -6.40 -53.26 -3.09
C GLU A 1076 -5.82 -53.45 -1.69
N LEU A 1077 -5.65 -52.36 -0.94
CA LEU A 1077 -5.15 -52.35 0.43
C LEU A 1077 -6.11 -53.00 1.43
N ARG A 1078 -7.36 -53.31 1.05
CA ARG A 1078 -8.45 -53.72 1.94
C ARG A 1078 -8.62 -52.71 3.10
N VAL A 1079 -8.86 -51.47 2.73
CA VAL A 1079 -9.29 -50.38 3.61
C VAL A 1079 -10.72 -50.02 3.19
N ALA A 1080 -11.65 -50.00 4.15
CA ALA A 1080 -13.05 -49.69 3.86
C ALA A 1080 -13.23 -48.20 3.54
N GLN A 1081 -14.17 -47.90 2.64
CA GLN A 1081 -14.56 -46.55 2.23
C GLN A 1081 -16.08 -46.50 2.01
N ALA A 1082 -16.68 -45.31 2.09
CA ALA A 1082 -18.09 -45.13 1.77
C ALA A 1082 -18.35 -45.40 0.28
N PRO A 1083 -19.41 -46.16 -0.10
CA PRO A 1083 -19.76 -46.43 -1.49
C PRO A 1083 -19.88 -45.13 -2.30
N TRP A 1084 -19.31 -45.09 -3.51
CA TRP A 1084 -19.26 -43.88 -4.32
C TRP A 1084 -19.23 -44.19 -5.83
N LYS A 1085 -19.57 -43.20 -6.66
CA LYS A 1085 -19.51 -43.28 -8.13
C LYS A 1085 -19.23 -41.91 -8.74
N ALA A 1086 -18.34 -41.84 -9.73
CA ALA A 1086 -18.22 -40.66 -10.59
C ALA A 1086 -19.37 -40.65 -11.60
N VAL A 1087 -20.05 -39.51 -11.76
CA VAL A 1087 -21.24 -39.37 -12.61
C VAL A 1087 -21.15 -38.11 -13.47
N SER A 1088 -21.44 -38.28 -14.76
CA SER A 1088 -21.50 -37.21 -15.77
C SER A 1088 -22.93 -36.95 -16.27
N THR A 1089 -23.91 -37.74 -15.83
CA THR A 1089 -25.32 -37.61 -16.21
C THR A 1089 -26.23 -37.78 -15.01
N LEU A 1090 -27.38 -37.12 -15.04
CA LEU A 1090 -28.43 -37.27 -14.04
C LEU A 1090 -28.94 -38.71 -13.92
N VAL A 1091 -29.03 -39.45 -15.04
CA VAL A 1091 -29.47 -40.85 -15.02
C VAL A 1091 -28.53 -41.71 -14.20
N ASN A 1092 -27.21 -41.56 -14.40
CA ASN A 1092 -26.20 -42.31 -13.65
C ASN A 1092 -26.14 -41.89 -12.17
N ALA A 1093 -26.48 -40.63 -11.86
CA ALA A 1093 -26.59 -40.09 -10.51
C ALA A 1093 -27.76 -40.70 -9.73
N VAL A 1094 -28.96 -40.73 -10.33
CA VAL A 1094 -30.17 -41.29 -9.74
C VAL A 1094 -30.07 -42.82 -9.62
N GLU A 1095 -29.54 -43.51 -10.64
CA GLU A 1095 -29.26 -44.95 -10.59
C GLU A 1095 -28.36 -45.30 -9.40
N PHE A 1096 -27.29 -44.53 -9.18
CA PHE A 1096 -26.38 -44.76 -8.06
C PHE A 1096 -27.07 -44.51 -6.72
N ALA A 1097 -27.73 -43.37 -6.54
CA ALA A 1097 -28.43 -43.05 -5.29
C ALA A 1097 -29.53 -44.08 -4.96
N GLY A 1098 -30.24 -44.60 -5.97
CA GLY A 1098 -31.18 -45.72 -5.80
C GLY A 1098 -30.52 -47.04 -5.38
N SER A 1099 -29.27 -47.28 -5.76
CA SER A 1099 -28.52 -48.49 -5.39
C SER A 1099 -27.91 -48.47 -3.97
N VAL A 1100 -27.62 -47.28 -3.42
CA VAL A 1100 -27.02 -47.11 -2.07
C VAL A 1100 -27.98 -46.52 -1.03
N SER A 1101 -29.17 -46.11 -1.46
CA SER A 1101 -30.16 -45.30 -0.72
C SER A 1101 -29.69 -43.87 -0.40
N TYR A 1102 -30.64 -42.94 -0.39
CA TYR A 1102 -30.44 -41.58 0.15
C TYR A 1102 -30.18 -41.61 1.68
N PRO A 1103 -29.66 -40.53 2.29
CA PRO A 1103 -29.01 -39.39 1.66
C PRO A 1103 -27.70 -39.74 0.94
N CYS A 1104 -27.31 -38.90 -0.02
CA CYS A 1104 -26.06 -39.00 -0.77
C CYS A 1104 -25.35 -37.64 -0.79
N LEU A 1105 -24.03 -37.66 -0.63
CA LEU A 1105 -23.15 -36.49 -0.70
C LEU A 1105 -22.68 -36.28 -2.16
N LEU A 1106 -22.91 -35.08 -2.68
CA LEU A 1106 -22.50 -34.63 -4.01
C LEU A 1106 -21.32 -33.67 -3.87
N ARG A 1107 -20.24 -33.91 -4.63
CA ARG A 1107 -19.02 -33.07 -4.59
C ARG A 1107 -18.31 -32.95 -5.95
N PRO A 1108 -17.62 -31.83 -6.24
CA PRO A 1108 -16.61 -31.76 -7.31
C PRO A 1108 -15.38 -32.65 -7.02
N SER A 1109 -14.49 -32.78 -8.01
CA SER A 1109 -13.15 -33.37 -7.85
C SER A 1109 -12.08 -32.26 -7.72
N TYR A 1110 -10.93 -32.55 -7.10
CA TYR A 1110 -9.82 -31.61 -6.86
C TYR A 1110 -10.21 -30.33 -6.07
N VAL A 1111 -10.99 -30.49 -4.99
CA VAL A 1111 -11.52 -29.40 -4.16
C VAL A 1111 -11.41 -29.76 -2.68
N LEU A 1112 -10.87 -28.84 -1.87
CA LEU A 1112 -10.93 -28.85 -0.40
C LEU A 1112 -12.06 -27.97 0.15
N SER A 1113 -12.23 -28.05 1.47
CA SER A 1113 -12.97 -27.07 2.28
C SER A 1113 -14.47 -26.96 1.96
N GLY A 1114 -15.09 -28.02 1.43
CA GLY A 1114 -16.55 -28.11 1.23
C GLY A 1114 -17.12 -27.31 0.05
N SER A 1115 -16.30 -26.66 -0.77
CA SER A 1115 -16.79 -25.80 -1.87
C SER A 1115 -17.71 -26.56 -2.85
N ALA A 1116 -18.97 -26.11 -2.95
CA ALA A 1116 -20.05 -26.75 -3.72
C ALA A 1116 -20.38 -28.21 -3.33
N MET A 1117 -19.99 -28.66 -2.14
CA MET A 1117 -20.44 -29.93 -1.59
C MET A 1117 -21.85 -29.81 -1.01
N ASN A 1118 -22.74 -30.75 -1.33
CA ASN A 1118 -24.15 -30.73 -0.92
C ASN A 1118 -24.60 -32.13 -0.50
N VAL A 1119 -25.31 -32.22 0.64
CA VAL A 1119 -26.05 -33.45 1.00
C VAL A 1119 -27.40 -33.41 0.28
N VAL A 1120 -27.75 -34.52 -0.37
CA VAL A 1120 -28.93 -34.69 -1.20
C VAL A 1120 -29.80 -35.78 -0.57
N PHE A 1121 -31.05 -35.48 -0.24
CA PHE A 1121 -31.99 -36.40 0.40
C PHE A 1121 -33.01 -36.98 -0.59
N THR A 1122 -33.19 -36.33 -1.75
CA THR A 1122 -34.22 -36.67 -2.74
C THR A 1122 -33.72 -36.60 -4.19
N GLU A 1123 -34.46 -37.23 -5.10
CA GLU A 1123 -34.17 -37.20 -6.54
C GLU A 1123 -34.31 -35.79 -7.16
N ASP A 1124 -35.20 -34.96 -6.62
CA ASP A 1124 -35.44 -33.60 -7.15
C ASP A 1124 -34.38 -32.59 -6.68
N GLU A 1125 -33.84 -32.77 -5.47
CA GLU A 1125 -32.61 -32.09 -5.06
C GLU A 1125 -31.41 -32.52 -5.91
N MET A 1126 -31.29 -33.82 -6.23
CA MET A 1126 -30.24 -34.33 -7.13
C MET A 1126 -30.28 -33.64 -8.49
N LYS A 1127 -31.49 -33.44 -9.06
CA LYS A 1127 -31.70 -32.70 -10.32
C LYS A 1127 -31.20 -31.27 -10.24
N LYS A 1128 -31.49 -30.57 -9.14
CA LYS A 1128 -31.07 -29.18 -8.91
C LYS A 1128 -29.55 -29.08 -8.74
N PHE A 1129 -28.99 -29.78 -7.76
CA PHE A 1129 -27.58 -29.64 -7.38
C PHE A 1129 -26.61 -30.17 -8.44
N LEU A 1130 -26.97 -31.22 -9.20
CA LEU A 1130 -26.11 -31.69 -10.29
C LEU A 1130 -26.00 -30.65 -11.42
N ALA A 1131 -27.09 -29.95 -11.75
CA ALA A 1131 -27.11 -28.89 -12.75
C ALA A 1131 -26.37 -27.61 -12.30
N GLU A 1132 -26.25 -27.39 -11.00
CA GLU A 1132 -25.41 -26.35 -10.40
C GLU A 1132 -23.93 -26.76 -10.40
N ALA A 1133 -23.60 -27.98 -9.94
CA ALA A 1133 -22.24 -28.49 -9.87
C ALA A 1133 -21.55 -28.61 -11.24
N THR A 1134 -22.26 -29.02 -12.30
CA THR A 1134 -21.71 -29.06 -13.67
C THR A 1134 -21.46 -27.67 -14.28
N ARG A 1135 -21.84 -26.57 -13.61
CA ARG A 1135 -21.40 -25.21 -13.96
C ARG A 1135 -20.11 -24.82 -13.24
N VAL A 1136 -19.85 -25.40 -12.06
CA VAL A 1136 -18.68 -25.12 -11.22
C VAL A 1136 -17.44 -25.88 -11.69
N SER A 1137 -17.60 -27.13 -12.14
CA SER A 1137 -16.54 -27.89 -12.82
C SER A 1137 -17.00 -28.32 -14.20
N GLN A 1138 -16.30 -27.85 -15.24
CA GLN A 1138 -16.57 -28.21 -16.65
C GLN A 1138 -15.65 -29.33 -17.14
N ASP A 1139 -14.44 -29.43 -16.58
CA ASP A 1139 -13.39 -30.36 -17.03
C ASP A 1139 -13.33 -31.67 -16.23
N HIS A 1140 -14.02 -31.78 -15.08
CA HIS A 1140 -14.00 -32.95 -14.21
C HIS A 1140 -15.41 -33.44 -13.84
N PRO A 1141 -15.62 -34.78 -13.69
CA PRO A 1141 -16.92 -35.33 -13.31
C PRO A 1141 -17.27 -35.05 -11.85
N VAL A 1142 -18.58 -35.00 -11.58
CA VAL A 1142 -19.14 -34.90 -10.23
C VAL A 1142 -19.03 -36.26 -9.54
N VAL A 1143 -18.68 -36.29 -8.27
CA VAL A 1143 -18.62 -37.50 -7.45
C VAL A 1143 -19.83 -37.55 -6.51
N LEU A 1144 -20.53 -38.68 -6.53
CA LEU A 1144 -21.51 -39.03 -5.49
C LEU A 1144 -20.90 -40.04 -4.52
N THR A 1145 -21.18 -39.88 -3.23
CA THR A 1145 -20.83 -40.83 -2.15
C THR A 1145 -22.07 -41.08 -1.28
N LYS A 1146 -22.30 -42.30 -0.81
CA LYS A 1146 -23.34 -42.56 0.21
C LYS A 1146 -22.99 -41.77 1.47
N PHE A 1147 -23.90 -40.92 1.91
CA PHE A 1147 -23.78 -40.24 3.19
C PHE A 1147 -24.13 -41.25 4.29
N ILE A 1148 -23.28 -41.39 5.31
CA ILE A 1148 -23.45 -42.36 6.40
C ILE A 1148 -23.95 -41.59 7.62
N GLU A 1149 -25.23 -41.71 7.92
CA GLU A 1149 -25.82 -41.19 9.16
C GLU A 1149 -25.23 -41.88 10.40
N ASP A 1150 -25.44 -41.30 11.59
CA ASP A 1150 -25.00 -41.82 12.91
C ASP A 1150 -23.53 -42.29 12.95
N ALA A 1151 -22.61 -41.53 12.35
CA ALA A 1151 -21.17 -41.81 12.34
C ALA A 1151 -20.40 -40.67 13.01
N ARG A 1152 -19.44 -41.02 13.86
CA ARG A 1152 -18.43 -40.08 14.39
C ARG A 1152 -17.39 -39.80 13.31
N GLU A 1153 -16.88 -38.58 13.24
CA GLU A 1153 -15.78 -38.23 12.34
C GLU A 1153 -14.46 -38.10 13.11
N VAL A 1154 -13.37 -38.59 12.50
CA VAL A 1154 -12.05 -38.73 13.13
C VAL A 1154 -10.97 -38.25 12.17
N GLU A 1155 -10.17 -37.30 12.64
CA GLU A 1155 -8.98 -36.79 11.95
C GLU A 1155 -7.74 -37.63 12.29
N MET A 1156 -6.89 -37.85 11.29
CA MET A 1156 -5.56 -38.44 11.43
C MET A 1156 -4.54 -37.52 10.78
N ASP A 1157 -3.89 -36.68 11.58
CA ASP A 1157 -2.77 -35.86 11.14
C ASP A 1157 -1.46 -36.61 11.38
N ALA A 1158 -0.66 -36.77 10.33
CA ALA A 1158 0.50 -37.65 10.36
C ALA A 1158 1.69 -37.14 9.54
N VAL A 1159 2.88 -37.60 9.91
CA VAL A 1159 4.12 -37.42 9.15
C VAL A 1159 4.69 -38.78 8.83
N ALA A 1160 5.03 -39.02 7.56
CA ALA A 1160 5.68 -40.24 7.11
C ALA A 1160 7.05 -39.96 6.48
N LYS A 1161 7.91 -40.98 6.47
CA LYS A 1161 9.23 -40.97 5.82
C LYS A 1161 9.44 -42.27 5.07
N ALA A 1162 9.55 -42.19 3.74
CA ALA A 1162 9.59 -43.34 2.84
C ALA A 1162 8.46 -44.34 3.12
N GLY A 1163 7.22 -43.82 3.15
CA GLY A 1163 5.98 -44.58 3.35
C GLY A 1163 5.72 -45.09 4.76
N ARG A 1164 6.64 -44.89 5.72
CA ARG A 1164 6.44 -45.27 7.13
C ARG A 1164 6.03 -44.06 7.95
N VAL A 1165 4.88 -44.12 8.60
CA VAL A 1165 4.43 -43.15 9.61
C VAL A 1165 5.46 -43.08 10.75
N ILE A 1166 5.91 -41.87 11.09
CA ILE A 1166 6.86 -41.61 12.18
C ILE A 1166 6.25 -40.77 13.31
N SER A 1167 5.27 -39.91 13.00
CA SER A 1167 4.48 -39.12 13.95
C SER A 1167 3.00 -39.19 13.54
N HIS A 1168 2.09 -39.20 14.50
CA HIS A 1168 0.66 -39.05 14.26
C HIS A 1168 -0.09 -38.52 15.49
N ALA A 1169 -1.20 -37.83 15.25
CA ALA A 1169 -2.25 -37.51 16.22
C ALA A 1169 -3.58 -38.11 15.74
N ILE A 1170 -4.55 -38.28 16.65
CA ILE A 1170 -5.91 -38.74 16.32
C ILE A 1170 -6.90 -37.90 17.11
N SER A 1171 -7.70 -37.12 16.41
CA SER A 1171 -8.70 -36.21 16.99
C SER A 1171 -10.11 -36.69 16.61
N GLU A 1172 -11.07 -36.49 17.51
CA GLU A 1172 -12.49 -36.81 17.29
C GLU A 1172 -13.28 -35.50 17.17
N HIS A 1173 -14.16 -35.37 16.17
CA HIS A 1173 -15.09 -34.23 16.11
C HIS A 1173 -16.11 -34.33 17.26
N VAL A 1174 -16.57 -33.22 17.85
CA VAL A 1174 -17.71 -33.26 18.80
C VAL A 1174 -18.98 -33.61 18.03
N GLU A 1175 -19.13 -33.02 16.86
CA GLU A 1175 -20.21 -33.20 15.90
C GLU A 1175 -20.17 -34.60 15.26
N ASP A 1176 -21.31 -35.06 14.75
CA ASP A 1176 -21.36 -36.25 13.89
C ASP A 1176 -21.04 -35.87 12.43
N ALA A 1177 -20.55 -36.85 11.67
CA ALA A 1177 -20.07 -36.71 10.31
C ALA A 1177 -21.12 -36.06 9.39
N GLY A 1178 -20.74 -34.98 8.70
CA GLY A 1178 -21.62 -34.21 7.82
C GLY A 1178 -21.68 -32.72 8.16
N VAL A 1179 -21.33 -32.34 9.39
CA VAL A 1179 -20.70 -31.02 9.60
C VAL A 1179 -19.36 -31.03 8.85
N HIS A 1180 -18.96 -29.90 8.28
CA HIS A 1180 -17.71 -29.83 7.55
C HIS A 1180 -16.53 -29.73 8.54
N SER A 1181 -15.50 -30.54 8.36
CA SER A 1181 -14.31 -30.65 9.23
C SER A 1181 -13.64 -29.31 9.59
N GLY A 1182 -13.60 -28.35 8.66
CA GLY A 1182 -13.06 -27.00 8.92
C GLY A 1182 -13.94 -26.11 9.80
N ASP A 1183 -15.17 -26.54 10.09
CA ASP A 1183 -16.16 -25.86 10.94
C ASP A 1183 -16.48 -26.71 12.21
N ALA A 1184 -15.81 -27.85 12.40
CA ALA A 1184 -16.06 -28.82 13.47
C ALA A 1184 -15.18 -28.60 14.71
N THR A 1185 -15.68 -28.98 15.88
CA THR A 1185 -14.98 -28.87 17.17
C THR A 1185 -14.13 -30.11 17.42
N LEU A 1186 -12.80 -29.97 17.51
CA LEU A 1186 -11.90 -31.10 17.69
C LEU A 1186 -11.60 -31.44 19.16
N MET A 1187 -11.70 -32.72 19.52
CA MET A 1187 -11.26 -33.30 20.79
C MET A 1187 -9.99 -34.13 20.60
N LEU A 1188 -8.96 -33.85 21.41
CA LEU A 1188 -7.69 -34.57 21.41
C LEU A 1188 -7.30 -34.94 22.86
N PRO A 1189 -7.13 -36.24 23.21
CA PRO A 1189 -7.39 -37.42 22.38
C PRO A 1189 -8.89 -37.66 22.14
N THR A 1190 -9.20 -38.64 21.29
CA THR A 1190 -10.56 -39.19 21.11
C THR A 1190 -11.20 -39.59 22.44
N GLN A 1191 -12.50 -39.32 22.61
CA GLN A 1191 -13.26 -39.54 23.84
C GLN A 1191 -14.23 -40.74 23.76
N THR A 1192 -14.88 -40.96 22.61
CA THR A 1192 -15.91 -42.01 22.42
C THR A 1192 -15.47 -43.15 21.49
N ILE A 1193 -14.43 -42.94 20.67
CA ILE A 1193 -13.92 -43.92 19.71
C ILE A 1193 -13.32 -45.15 20.42
N SER A 1194 -13.81 -46.35 20.11
CA SER A 1194 -13.30 -47.58 20.71
C SER A 1194 -11.86 -47.92 20.26
N GLN A 1195 -11.11 -48.61 21.12
CA GLN A 1195 -9.75 -49.06 20.79
C GLN A 1195 -9.70 -49.91 19.50
N GLY A 1196 -10.76 -50.67 19.21
CA GLY A 1196 -10.89 -51.47 17.99
C GLY A 1196 -11.02 -50.61 16.73
N ALA A 1197 -11.66 -49.45 16.82
CA ALA A 1197 -11.68 -48.46 15.74
C ALA A 1197 -10.33 -47.74 15.63
N LEU A 1198 -9.71 -47.32 16.74
CA LEU A 1198 -8.40 -46.66 16.74
C LEU A 1198 -7.30 -47.50 16.09
N GLU A 1199 -7.25 -48.82 16.33
CA GLU A 1199 -6.27 -49.69 15.66
C GLU A 1199 -6.59 -49.94 14.18
N LYS A 1200 -7.86 -49.94 13.76
CA LYS A 1200 -8.24 -49.96 12.33
C LYS A 1200 -7.77 -48.69 11.62
N VAL A 1201 -8.02 -47.52 12.23
CA VAL A 1201 -7.57 -46.20 11.76
C VAL A 1201 -6.05 -46.20 11.58
N LYS A 1202 -5.27 -46.50 12.64
CA LYS A 1202 -3.80 -46.60 12.57
C LYS A 1202 -3.30 -47.61 11.52
N ALA A 1203 -3.99 -48.74 11.34
CA ALA A 1203 -3.63 -49.74 10.34
C ALA A 1203 -3.91 -49.25 8.90
N ALA A 1204 -5.00 -48.54 8.66
CA ALA A 1204 -5.31 -47.90 7.39
C ALA A 1204 -4.26 -46.82 7.05
N THR A 1205 -3.95 -45.92 7.99
CA THR A 1205 -2.92 -44.88 7.83
C THR A 1205 -1.56 -45.46 7.44
N LYS A 1206 -1.12 -46.54 8.10
CA LYS A 1206 0.14 -47.24 7.77
C LYS A 1206 0.14 -47.84 6.36
N LYS A 1207 -0.99 -48.38 5.90
CA LYS A 1207 -1.15 -48.91 4.53
C LYS A 1207 -1.11 -47.79 3.49
N ILE A 1208 -1.88 -46.72 3.72
CA ILE A 1208 -2.01 -45.57 2.82
C ILE A 1208 -0.68 -44.84 2.68
N ALA A 1209 0.01 -44.54 3.79
CA ALA A 1209 1.33 -43.93 3.77
C ALA A 1209 2.32 -44.72 2.90
N ASN A 1210 2.31 -46.04 3.00
CA ASN A 1210 3.16 -46.92 2.21
C ASN A 1210 2.81 -46.92 0.71
N ALA A 1211 1.51 -47.01 0.36
CA ALA A 1211 1.05 -47.09 -1.03
C ALA A 1211 1.25 -45.82 -1.86
N PHE A 1212 1.32 -44.66 -1.21
CA PHE A 1212 1.68 -43.37 -1.81
C PHE A 1212 3.13 -42.94 -1.49
N ALA A 1213 3.93 -43.84 -0.89
CA ALA A 1213 5.34 -43.64 -0.53
C ALA A 1213 5.63 -42.34 0.26
N ILE A 1214 4.67 -41.91 1.09
CA ILE A 1214 4.61 -40.56 1.67
C ILE A 1214 5.90 -40.22 2.44
N SER A 1215 6.41 -39.03 2.19
CA SER A 1215 7.67 -38.51 2.74
C SER A 1215 7.51 -37.03 3.10
N GLY A 1216 6.62 -36.76 4.06
CA GLY A 1216 6.16 -35.42 4.43
C GLY A 1216 4.94 -35.48 5.35
N PRO A 1217 4.27 -34.35 5.61
CA PRO A 1217 2.96 -34.30 6.27
C PRO A 1217 1.86 -34.85 5.37
N PHE A 1218 0.79 -35.37 5.98
CA PHE A 1218 -0.47 -35.73 5.34
C PHE A 1218 -1.59 -35.86 6.40
N ASN A 1219 -2.83 -35.67 5.98
CA ASN A 1219 -4.04 -35.90 6.78
C ASN A 1219 -4.84 -37.07 6.18
N ILE A 1220 -5.66 -37.76 7.00
CA ILE A 1220 -6.73 -38.66 6.53
C ILE A 1220 -7.96 -38.52 7.42
N GLN A 1221 -9.12 -38.26 6.81
CA GLN A 1221 -10.43 -38.28 7.47
C GLN A 1221 -11.04 -39.69 7.49
N PHE A 1222 -11.63 -40.08 8.63
CA PHE A 1222 -12.26 -41.37 8.85
C PHE A 1222 -13.68 -41.24 9.42
N LEU A 1223 -14.62 -41.98 8.83
CA LEU A 1223 -15.93 -42.22 9.42
C LEU A 1223 -15.86 -43.43 10.36
N VAL A 1224 -16.28 -43.25 11.61
CA VAL A 1224 -16.38 -44.32 12.62
C VAL A 1224 -17.82 -44.48 13.06
N ARG A 1225 -18.44 -45.58 12.64
CA ARG A 1225 -19.73 -46.05 13.15
C ARG A 1225 -19.54 -47.43 13.77
N GLU A 1226 -19.92 -47.58 15.03
CA GLU A 1226 -19.94 -48.89 15.69
C GLU A 1226 -21.18 -49.68 15.21
N CYS A 1227 -21.02 -50.98 14.98
CA CYS A 1227 -22.17 -51.86 14.74
C CYS A 1227 -22.68 -52.36 16.09
N SER A 1228 -23.97 -52.17 16.35
CA SER A 1228 -24.71 -52.74 17.49
C SER A 1228 -25.01 -54.23 17.33
#